data_AF-A0AAU5YWJ1-F1
#
_entry.id   AF-A0AAU5YWJ1-F1
#
_cell.length_a   1.000
_cell.length_b   1.000
_cell.length_c   1.000
_cell.angle_alpha   90.00
_cell.angle_beta   90.00
_cell.angle_gamma   90.00
#
_symmetry.space_group_name_H-M   'P 1'
#
loop_
_entity.id
_entity.type
_entity.pdbx_description
1 polymer ?
#
loop_
_entity_poly.entity_id
_entity_poly.type
_entity_poly.pdbx_seq_one_letter_code
_entity_poly.pdbx_strand_id
1 'polypeptide(L)'
;MKRLLVALVLILCSVCSVNPAAAAQTIGFPSFGGPAIPAPPVAYTPGDMMRSIYDSESSGTDFWMDRLLARSGDDPSGPWLMSRGRALFMKEHDPSRLGFAGKVAYWESISDNNAYTVAITPGTFTEQVNQRWQAPSYWKSVHSSGSVAVTQTKFVTENNVAVTNLSIKNNGSASTTLQLRATSPYATSGTGSELTGQVNVYNNLTTIRPRFTGDGFTVSSGGLNRSVTVAAGATVTAKVVMGFVTDEIPESLTEYNAYAGYSNATAFATHVKAYNLWWAQNVPYIDVPEGAIKKNIYYRWWLMRFNNLDADIPGQTFQFPTSTEGVLGYNNAIALTQPMHIDDLKYLRNPAYAYGDWLSVGQVSKGGRFLDNPGDPENWSNSYTQYIAEAAWRSYQIHGGQPAIAGNLAHYAEGDVKGQLAYYDHDNNKLIEYDWGALTGNDADAVSFHWKPGNMDRAESAYQYSGALAAAQAYEAVGNTAKATEMRTLATQIKDAIVNVLWNPSRQLFEHRLKSTNEWVPWKEINNYYPFSVGAVPNTATYKQALRLFDDPAQYPVFPFYTANQADKKAAADAGNPGSNNFSTINSTVQFRLYSSVLRNYPNSWMTANDYKKLLYWNTWAQYVGGNTQWPDANEFWADWNGSNIDYRSWIHHNILGSSNWTVVEDVAGLRPRNDAKVELSPINIGWDHFTVNNLRYRNADLTIVWDDPADGVVRYPGVPEGYSIYVNGSRAATVNSLVPFTWDPATGDVTTSGTVGYHTAVPGLQAPNQVVQSSPRMVDMLAKAGVDLTGTPTNLAAGATTSASYTGSGSTTAGAVDGYPTNEPFWGAGGSPNSQDWYELNFGAARTLNEVRLYFKDSRPASTAYRAPSAYTIQYYDGSSWVNVPGQSKSPAAARANYNLVQFPAITAQRVRILATNASGAKTGLTEVKAFNRGGVQPPAPPANLAASATPSASYTSSWESVAAVNDGIDPPSSNDTVNPRWGTWPETGQQWAELTWPTAQTLNKAEVYFFDDDDGIDMPASWKLQYWNGSAYVDVPGASGYPLVKNQYNAVTFTATSTTRLRVLLTGNGTNSVGLLEAKVYGP
;
A
#
# COMPACT_ATOMS: atom_id res chain seq x y z
N MET A 1 -85.24 9.20 34.64
CA MET A 1 -85.95 8.53 33.53
C MET A 1 -84.88 8.05 32.55
N LYS A 2 -84.63 6.74 32.51
CA LYS A 2 -85.09 5.80 31.47
C LYS A 2 -84.25 5.88 30.17
N ARG A 3 -83.63 4.73 29.91
CA ARG A 3 -82.95 4.22 28.71
C ARG A 3 -83.79 4.31 27.42
N LEU A 4 -83.11 3.98 26.32
CA LEU A 4 -83.58 3.51 24.99
C LEU A 4 -83.95 4.61 23.98
N LEU A 5 -83.70 4.54 22.67
CA LEU A 5 -82.87 3.70 21.77
C LEU A 5 -82.99 4.36 20.36
N VAL A 6 -81.94 4.26 19.53
CA VAL A 6 -81.94 4.15 18.03
C VAL A 6 -82.28 5.36 17.12
N ALA A 7 -81.36 5.51 16.15
CA ALA A 7 -81.45 6.05 14.77
C ALA A 7 -81.08 7.53 14.51
N LEU A 8 -80.16 7.66 13.54
CA LEU A 8 -79.54 8.83 12.91
C LEU A 8 -78.47 9.59 13.71
N VAL A 9 -77.20 9.25 13.43
CA VAL A 9 -76.08 10.20 13.54
C VAL A 9 -75.45 10.37 12.16
N LEU A 10 -75.32 11.64 11.78
CA LEU A 10 -74.69 12.15 10.58
C LEU A 10 -73.26 11.60 10.41
N ILE A 11 -72.97 11.13 9.20
CA ILE A 11 -71.62 10.91 8.69
C ILE A 11 -71.05 12.27 8.28
N LEU A 12 -70.07 12.77 9.04
CA LEU A 12 -69.16 13.82 8.59
C LEU A 12 -68.00 13.16 7.84
N CYS A 13 -67.84 13.53 6.57
CA CYS A 13 -66.76 13.12 5.70
C CYS A 13 -65.39 13.45 6.30
N SER A 14 -64.68 12.41 6.75
CA SER A 14 -63.24 12.45 6.95
C SER A 14 -62.60 12.14 5.59
N VAL A 15 -61.93 13.13 5.00
CA VAL A 15 -61.08 12.93 3.83
C VAL A 15 -59.83 12.21 4.31
N CYS A 16 -59.87 10.88 4.35
CA CYS A 16 -58.68 10.06 4.49
C CYS A 16 -57.87 10.22 3.20
N SER A 17 -56.78 10.97 3.26
CA SER A 17 -55.69 10.86 2.29
C SER A 17 -55.18 9.42 2.34
N VAL A 18 -55.59 8.63 1.34
CA VAL A 18 -55.10 7.28 1.12
C VAL A 18 -53.63 7.43 0.73
N ASN A 19 -52.70 7.07 1.63
CA ASN A 19 -51.30 6.91 1.24
C ASN A 19 -51.26 5.89 0.10
N PRO A 20 -50.62 6.18 -1.05
CA PRO A 20 -50.46 5.18 -2.09
C PRO A 20 -49.72 3.99 -1.50
N ALA A 21 -50.26 2.78 -1.69
CA ALA A 21 -49.59 1.55 -1.32
C ALA A 21 -48.28 1.44 -2.13
N ALA A 22 -47.14 1.57 -1.46
CA ALA A 22 -45.83 1.35 -2.05
C ALA A 22 -45.66 -0.15 -2.36
N ALA A 23 -45.15 -0.49 -3.54
CA ALA A 23 -44.75 -1.86 -3.84
C ALA A 23 -43.49 -2.17 -3.04
N ALA A 24 -43.61 -2.90 -1.93
CA ALA A 24 -42.46 -3.19 -1.10
C ALA A 24 -41.47 -4.12 -1.82
N GLN A 25 -40.16 -3.84 -1.69
CA GLN A 25 -39.10 -4.82 -1.95
C GLN A 25 -39.45 -6.13 -1.21
N THR A 26 -39.76 -7.19 -1.96
CA THR A 26 -40.37 -8.42 -1.43
C THR A 26 -39.40 -9.26 -0.60
N ILE A 27 -38.10 -9.08 -0.80
CA ILE A 27 -37.08 -9.74 0.01
C ILE A 27 -37.01 -9.12 1.40
N GLY A 28 -37.02 -9.98 2.43
CA GLY A 28 -36.84 -9.60 3.83
C GLY A 28 -35.38 -9.31 4.18
N PHE A 29 -35.07 -9.19 5.47
CA PHE A 29 -33.68 -9.21 5.94
C PHE A 29 -33.13 -10.65 5.92
N PRO A 30 -31.83 -10.86 5.64
CA PRO A 30 -31.21 -12.16 5.76
C PRO A 30 -31.11 -12.61 7.23
N SER A 31 -30.94 -13.92 7.43
CA SER A 31 -30.56 -14.49 8.73
C SER A 31 -29.08 -14.88 8.74
N PHE A 32 -28.37 -14.52 9.81
CA PHE A 32 -26.98 -14.92 10.02
C PHE A 32 -26.88 -16.12 10.97
N GLY A 33 -26.03 -17.08 10.65
CA GLY A 33 -25.68 -18.21 11.51
C GLY A 33 -24.24 -18.11 12.03
N GLY A 34 -23.79 -19.15 12.75
CA GLY A 34 -22.41 -19.27 13.23
C GLY A 34 -22.21 -18.90 14.70
N PRO A 35 -20.96 -18.88 15.17
CA PRO A 35 -20.63 -18.62 16.57
C PRO A 35 -20.89 -17.16 16.97
N ALA A 36 -21.02 -16.92 18.27
CA ALA A 36 -21.09 -15.57 18.81
C ALA A 36 -19.83 -14.77 18.48
N ILE A 37 -20.01 -13.48 18.19
CA ILE A 37 -18.91 -12.57 17.86
C ILE A 37 -18.15 -12.22 19.15
N PRO A 38 -16.82 -12.42 19.21
CA PRO A 38 -16.04 -12.10 20.40
C PRO A 38 -16.18 -10.62 20.79
N ALA A 39 -16.54 -10.37 22.05
CA ALA A 39 -16.54 -9.02 22.60
C ALA A 39 -15.11 -8.50 22.77
N PRO A 40 -14.89 -7.17 22.63
CA PRO A 40 -13.63 -6.54 23.04
C PRO A 40 -13.30 -6.83 24.52
N PRO A 41 -12.01 -6.95 24.88
CA PRO A 41 -11.57 -7.26 26.25
C PRO A 41 -11.65 -6.08 27.24
N VAL A 42 -12.04 -4.90 26.78
CA VAL A 42 -12.09 -3.66 27.57
C VAL A 42 -13.42 -2.94 27.41
N ALA A 43 -13.77 -2.12 28.40
CA ALA A 43 -14.92 -1.22 28.31
C ALA A 43 -14.72 -0.17 27.22
N TYR A 44 -15.82 0.33 26.67
CA TYR A 44 -15.80 1.35 25.63
C TYR A 44 -15.15 2.67 26.11
N THR A 45 -14.43 3.33 25.20
CA THR A 45 -13.92 4.69 25.37
C THR A 45 -14.10 5.48 24.07
N PRO A 46 -14.48 6.77 24.11
CA PRO A 46 -14.53 7.63 22.93
C PRO A 46 -13.15 8.06 22.42
N GLY A 47 -12.08 7.76 23.18
CA GLY A 47 -10.67 7.92 22.78
C GLY A 47 -10.22 6.85 21.77
N ASP A 48 -9.02 6.31 21.92
CA ASP A 48 -8.50 5.26 21.03
C ASP A 48 -8.91 3.85 21.51
N MET A 49 -10.04 3.36 21.01
CA MET A 49 -10.57 2.05 21.41
C MET A 49 -9.72 0.90 20.87
N MET A 50 -9.26 0.94 19.62
CA MET A 50 -8.42 -0.14 19.07
C MET A 50 -7.08 -0.24 19.81
N ARG A 51 -6.48 0.88 20.19
CA ARG A 51 -5.27 0.89 21.03
C ARG A 51 -5.53 0.32 22.42
N SER A 52 -6.64 0.70 23.05
CA SER A 52 -7.02 0.20 24.38
C SER A 52 -7.22 -1.33 24.37
N ILE A 53 -7.86 -1.87 23.32
CA ILE A 53 -7.99 -3.31 23.10
C ILE A 53 -6.61 -3.97 23.01
N TYR A 54 -5.73 -3.46 22.14
CA TYR A 54 -4.39 -4.01 21.96
C TYR A 54 -3.56 -3.98 23.25
N ASP A 55 -3.50 -2.84 23.93
CA ASP A 55 -2.66 -2.66 25.11
C ASP A 55 -3.05 -3.61 26.24
N SER A 56 -4.35 -3.90 26.41
CA SER A 56 -4.87 -4.84 27.40
C SER A 56 -4.39 -6.30 27.20
N GLU A 57 -3.98 -6.64 25.98
CA GLU A 57 -3.57 -8.00 25.60
C GLU A 57 -2.08 -8.08 25.22
N SER A 58 -1.41 -6.92 25.11
CA SER A 58 -0.04 -6.78 24.60
C SER A 58 1.04 -7.52 25.40
N SER A 59 0.74 -7.91 26.64
CA SER A 59 1.61 -8.79 27.44
C SER A 59 1.61 -10.24 26.93
N GLY A 60 0.51 -10.69 26.31
CA GLY A 60 0.31 -12.05 25.81
C GLY A 60 0.50 -12.21 24.29
N THR A 61 -0.12 -13.26 23.74
CA THR A 61 -0.08 -13.62 22.29
C THR A 61 -1.47 -13.93 21.72
N ASP A 62 -2.52 -13.65 22.48
CA ASP A 62 -3.91 -13.91 22.08
C ASP A 62 -4.62 -12.56 21.94
N PHE A 63 -4.88 -12.16 20.70
CA PHE A 63 -5.41 -10.83 20.37
C PHE A 63 -6.85 -10.91 19.86
N TRP A 64 -7.66 -9.93 20.25
CA TRP A 64 -9.07 -9.83 19.86
C TRP A 64 -9.29 -9.90 18.35
N MET A 65 -8.46 -9.22 17.56
CA MET A 65 -8.57 -9.23 16.09
C MET A 65 -8.35 -10.63 15.49
N ASP A 66 -7.40 -11.40 16.03
CA ASP A 66 -7.18 -12.78 15.60
C ASP A 66 -8.34 -13.68 16.03
N ARG A 67 -8.87 -13.54 17.24
CA ARG A 67 -10.05 -14.29 17.69
C ARG A 67 -11.30 -13.96 16.88
N LEU A 68 -11.48 -12.69 16.52
CA LEU A 68 -12.61 -12.19 15.74
C LEU A 68 -12.64 -12.81 14.33
N LEU A 69 -11.47 -12.98 13.72
CA LEU A 69 -11.30 -13.45 12.34
C LEU A 69 -10.82 -14.91 12.24
N ALA A 70 -10.76 -15.61 13.37
CA ALA A 70 -10.29 -16.99 13.43
C ALA A 70 -11.16 -17.94 12.59
N ARG A 71 -10.50 -18.93 11.99
CA ARG A 71 -11.05 -20.05 11.23
C ARG A 71 -10.53 -21.35 11.83
N SER A 72 -11.38 -22.35 11.98
CA SER A 72 -11.01 -23.61 12.64
C SER A 72 -11.58 -24.79 11.89
N GLY A 73 -10.80 -25.84 11.73
CA GLY A 73 -11.22 -27.05 11.04
C GLY A 73 -11.09 -26.96 9.51
N ASP A 74 -11.97 -27.70 8.85
CA ASP A 74 -12.04 -27.74 7.39
C ASP A 74 -12.83 -26.55 6.86
N ASP A 75 -12.09 -25.60 6.27
CA ASP A 75 -12.65 -24.33 5.82
C ASP A 75 -13.33 -24.52 4.46
N PRO A 76 -14.65 -24.27 4.32
CA PRO A 76 -15.36 -24.45 3.06
C PRO A 76 -14.90 -23.47 1.97
N SER A 77 -14.21 -22.38 2.33
CA SER A 77 -13.59 -21.46 1.37
C SER A 77 -12.36 -22.04 0.69
N GLY A 78 -11.78 -23.11 1.24
CA GLY A 78 -10.55 -23.71 0.74
C GLY A 78 -9.34 -23.45 1.63
N PRO A 79 -8.17 -23.97 1.25
CA PRO A 79 -7.01 -24.09 2.12
C PRO A 79 -6.14 -22.83 2.22
N TRP A 80 -6.68 -21.64 2.00
CA TRP A 80 -5.91 -20.38 1.92
C TRP A 80 -5.14 -20.07 3.21
N LEU A 81 -3.99 -19.39 3.07
CA LEU A 81 -3.17 -18.93 4.20
C LEU A 81 -3.37 -17.43 4.41
N MET A 82 -3.93 -17.03 5.55
CA MET A 82 -4.20 -15.61 5.85
C MET A 82 -2.95 -14.79 6.20
N SER A 83 -1.96 -15.43 6.84
CA SER A 83 -0.72 -14.77 7.26
C SER A 83 0.15 -14.44 6.05
N ARG A 84 0.49 -13.17 5.90
CA ARG A 84 1.35 -12.62 4.84
C ARG A 84 2.18 -11.43 5.34
N GLY A 85 3.25 -11.14 4.62
CA GLY A 85 4.03 -9.91 4.77
C GLY A 85 3.56 -8.82 3.80
N ARG A 86 4.29 -7.71 3.74
CA ARG A 86 3.99 -6.57 2.87
C ARG A 86 4.09 -6.89 1.37
N ALA A 87 4.88 -7.89 0.98
CA ALA A 87 4.99 -8.37 -0.39
C ALA A 87 4.92 -9.90 -0.53
N LEU A 88 5.25 -10.67 0.52
CA LEU A 88 5.29 -12.13 0.51
C LEU A 88 3.99 -12.76 1.02
N PHE A 89 3.40 -13.66 0.23
CA PHE A 89 2.21 -14.43 0.59
C PHE A 89 2.18 -15.79 -0.11
N MET A 90 1.19 -16.63 0.22
CA MET A 90 0.94 -17.88 -0.51
C MET A 90 -0.23 -17.68 -1.47
N LYS A 91 0.04 -17.71 -2.78
CA LYS A 91 -0.98 -17.66 -3.85
C LYS A 91 -1.88 -18.89 -3.78
N GLU A 92 -1.26 -20.04 -3.58
CA GLU A 92 -1.91 -21.30 -3.24
C GLU A 92 -1.21 -21.89 -2.02
N HIS A 93 -1.94 -22.57 -1.15
CA HIS A 93 -1.39 -23.14 0.07
C HIS A 93 -1.78 -24.62 0.18
N ASP A 94 -0.77 -25.46 0.42
CA ASP A 94 -0.94 -26.88 0.70
C ASP A 94 -0.77 -27.13 2.21
N PRO A 95 -1.87 -27.23 2.98
CA PRO A 95 -1.84 -27.43 4.42
C PRO A 95 -1.44 -28.85 4.82
N SER A 96 -1.43 -29.81 3.89
CA SER A 96 -1.10 -31.21 4.17
C SER A 96 0.39 -31.43 4.45
N ARG A 97 1.25 -30.47 4.07
CA ARG A 97 2.70 -30.53 4.20
C ARG A 97 3.23 -29.52 5.22
N LEU A 98 4.29 -29.92 5.94
CA LEU A 98 4.99 -29.04 6.86
C LEU A 98 5.85 -28.02 6.10
N GLY A 99 5.96 -26.80 6.63
CA GLY A 99 6.57 -25.63 6.00
C GLY A 99 5.55 -24.75 5.25
N PHE A 100 6.03 -24.02 4.25
CA PHE A 100 5.23 -23.19 3.35
C PHE A 100 5.12 -23.87 1.98
N ALA A 101 4.29 -24.91 1.93
CA ALA A 101 3.98 -25.64 0.72
C ALA A 101 2.82 -24.99 -0.06
N GLY A 102 2.84 -25.11 -1.39
CA GLY A 102 1.95 -24.44 -2.32
C GLY A 102 2.71 -23.56 -3.30
N LYS A 103 2.11 -22.45 -3.74
CA LYS A 103 2.72 -21.46 -4.63
C LYS A 103 3.06 -20.19 -3.84
N VAL A 104 4.33 -19.96 -3.55
CA VAL A 104 4.76 -18.73 -2.89
C VAL A 104 4.79 -17.56 -3.88
N ALA A 105 4.30 -16.42 -3.45
CA ALA A 105 4.27 -15.19 -4.21
C ALA A 105 5.07 -14.09 -3.50
N TYR A 106 5.87 -13.36 -4.26
CA TYR A 106 6.38 -12.04 -3.87
C TYR A 106 5.88 -11.05 -4.90
N TRP A 107 4.94 -10.20 -4.49
CA TRP A 107 4.00 -9.50 -5.36
C TRP A 107 3.10 -10.46 -6.16
N GLU A 108 3.65 -11.38 -6.95
CA GLU A 108 2.97 -12.48 -7.66
C GLU A 108 3.77 -13.78 -7.50
N SER A 109 3.18 -14.93 -7.85
CA SER A 109 3.82 -16.24 -7.87
C SER A 109 5.21 -16.15 -8.50
N ILE A 110 6.24 -16.53 -7.75
CA ILE A 110 7.64 -16.41 -8.22
C ILE A 110 7.88 -17.39 -9.37
N SER A 111 7.44 -18.64 -9.19
CA SER A 111 7.62 -19.71 -10.18
C SER A 111 6.69 -20.91 -9.91
N ASP A 112 5.51 -20.69 -9.33
CA ASP A 112 4.55 -21.74 -8.96
C ASP A 112 5.13 -22.87 -8.09
N ASN A 113 6.11 -22.54 -7.25
CA ASN A 113 6.78 -23.48 -6.35
C ASN A 113 6.55 -23.13 -4.87
N ASN A 114 6.86 -24.09 -4.00
CA ASN A 114 6.84 -23.91 -2.55
C ASN A 114 7.88 -22.86 -2.14
N ALA A 115 7.63 -22.14 -1.04
CA ALA A 115 8.70 -21.39 -0.37
C ALA A 115 9.74 -22.37 0.19
N TYR A 116 9.29 -23.30 1.04
CA TYR A 116 10.08 -24.44 1.51
C TYR A 116 9.17 -25.49 2.13
N THR A 117 9.66 -26.72 2.27
CA THR A 117 8.97 -27.80 2.99
C THR A 117 9.88 -28.45 4.01
N VAL A 118 9.30 -29.04 5.06
CA VAL A 118 10.03 -29.79 6.09
C VAL A 118 9.58 -31.25 6.08
N ALA A 119 10.45 -32.15 5.63
CA ALA A 119 10.21 -33.58 5.70
C ALA A 119 10.68 -34.13 7.06
N ILE A 120 9.94 -35.11 7.60
CA ILE A 120 10.29 -35.81 8.85
C ILE A 120 10.26 -37.32 8.57
N THR A 121 11.34 -38.03 8.88
CA THR A 121 11.44 -39.49 8.69
C THR A 121 11.97 -40.18 9.96
N PRO A 122 11.65 -41.48 10.19
CA PRO A 122 10.73 -42.31 9.42
C PRO A 122 9.26 -41.93 9.63
N GLY A 123 8.40 -42.37 8.71
CA GLY A 123 6.96 -42.16 8.76
C GLY A 123 6.41 -41.20 7.72
N THR A 124 5.09 -41.21 7.57
CA THR A 124 4.32 -40.27 6.77
C THR A 124 3.43 -39.47 7.70
N PHE A 125 3.61 -38.15 7.73
CA PHE A 125 2.88 -37.25 8.63
C PHE A 125 1.66 -36.67 7.93
N THR A 126 0.47 -37.02 8.41
CA THR A 126 -0.81 -36.56 7.83
C THR A 126 -1.45 -35.52 8.73
N GLU A 127 -1.94 -34.43 8.13
CA GLU A 127 -2.66 -33.37 8.85
C GLU A 127 -3.92 -33.92 9.53
N GLN A 128 -4.16 -33.48 10.76
CA GLN A 128 -5.39 -33.65 11.51
C GLN A 128 -6.24 -32.39 11.32
N VAL A 129 -7.04 -32.34 10.25
CA VAL A 129 -7.74 -31.13 9.79
C VAL A 129 -8.64 -30.52 10.88
N ASN A 130 -9.25 -31.34 11.73
CA ASN A 130 -10.06 -30.88 12.86
C ASN A 130 -9.27 -30.09 13.93
N GLN A 131 -7.94 -30.13 13.89
CA GLN A 131 -7.03 -29.35 14.74
C GLN A 131 -6.37 -28.19 13.99
N ARG A 132 -6.77 -27.93 12.75
CA ARG A 132 -6.37 -26.73 12.01
C ARG A 132 -7.02 -25.50 12.64
N TRP A 133 -6.25 -24.46 12.82
CA TRP A 133 -6.69 -23.16 13.26
C TRP A 133 -5.87 -22.08 12.54
N GLN A 134 -6.53 -21.04 12.04
CA GLN A 134 -5.81 -19.88 11.49
C GLN A 134 -6.52 -18.58 11.79
N ALA A 135 -5.75 -17.51 11.80
CA ALA A 135 -6.20 -16.13 11.89
C ALA A 135 -5.28 -15.26 11.02
N PRO A 136 -5.58 -13.97 10.84
CA PRO A 136 -4.75 -13.06 10.05
C PRO A 136 -3.25 -13.11 10.40
N SER A 137 -2.87 -13.23 11.68
CA SER A 137 -1.46 -13.20 12.06
C SER A 137 -0.74 -14.55 11.87
N TYR A 138 -1.37 -15.71 12.07
CA TYR A 138 -0.70 -17.01 11.96
C TYR A 138 -1.63 -18.18 11.65
N TRP A 139 -1.01 -19.29 11.23
CA TRP A 139 -1.66 -20.58 10.98
C TRP A 139 -1.07 -21.66 11.89
N LYS A 140 -1.92 -22.59 12.34
CA LYS A 140 -1.54 -23.73 13.18
C LYS A 140 -2.29 -25.00 12.78
N SER A 141 -1.61 -26.14 12.80
CA SER A 141 -2.25 -27.46 12.67
C SER A 141 -1.40 -28.55 13.30
N VAL A 142 -1.96 -29.75 13.43
CA VAL A 142 -1.29 -30.94 13.96
C VAL A 142 -1.15 -31.97 12.85
N HIS A 143 0.04 -32.53 12.66
CA HIS A 143 0.30 -33.65 11.78
C HIS A 143 0.77 -34.85 12.59
N SER A 144 0.34 -36.06 12.26
CA SER A 144 0.69 -37.26 13.04
C SER A 144 1.21 -38.39 12.17
N SER A 145 2.14 -39.17 12.72
CA SER A 145 2.62 -40.43 12.18
C SER A 145 2.88 -41.42 13.32
N GLY A 146 2.10 -42.51 13.38
CA GLY A 146 2.17 -43.45 14.50
C GLY A 146 1.95 -42.77 15.85
N SER A 147 2.90 -42.91 16.78
CA SER A 147 2.85 -42.29 18.10
C SER A 147 3.38 -40.85 18.15
N VAL A 148 3.91 -40.32 17.05
CA VAL A 148 4.49 -38.97 17.00
C VAL A 148 3.47 -37.98 16.45
N ALA A 149 3.28 -36.87 17.17
CA ALA A 149 2.47 -35.74 16.73
C ALA A 149 3.34 -34.48 16.61
N VAL A 150 3.15 -33.72 15.55
CA VAL A 150 3.87 -32.49 15.24
C VAL A 150 2.86 -31.36 15.16
N THR A 151 2.92 -30.43 16.11
CA THR A 151 2.19 -29.16 16.00
C THR A 151 3.05 -28.18 15.22
N GLN A 152 2.55 -27.76 14.07
CA GLN A 152 3.13 -26.69 13.26
C GLN A 152 2.45 -25.37 13.61
N THR A 153 3.23 -24.31 13.79
CA THR A 153 2.75 -22.92 13.80
C THR A 153 3.59 -22.13 12.83
N LYS A 154 2.96 -21.45 11.87
CA LYS A 154 3.68 -20.70 10.82
C LYS A 154 3.05 -19.35 10.56
N PHE A 155 3.90 -18.41 10.18
CA PHE A 155 3.52 -17.03 9.92
C PHE A 155 4.56 -16.35 9.01
N VAL A 156 4.14 -15.28 8.35
CA VAL A 156 5.02 -14.40 7.57
C VAL A 156 5.05 -13.04 8.27
N THR A 157 6.25 -12.54 8.53
CA THR A 157 6.47 -11.24 9.17
C THR A 157 6.20 -10.08 8.21
N GLU A 158 6.14 -8.84 8.73
CA GLU A 158 5.89 -7.64 7.94
C GLU A 158 6.86 -7.50 6.76
N ASN A 159 8.17 -7.69 6.98
CA ASN A 159 9.20 -7.56 5.94
C ASN A 159 9.61 -8.92 5.36
N ASN A 160 8.61 -9.76 5.09
CA ASN A 160 8.73 -10.92 4.18
C ASN A 160 9.64 -12.06 4.70
N VAL A 161 9.61 -12.33 6.01
CA VAL A 161 10.27 -13.50 6.60
C VAL A 161 9.24 -14.59 6.91
N ALA A 162 9.37 -15.74 6.25
CA ALA A 162 8.53 -16.91 6.51
C ALA A 162 9.13 -17.76 7.64
N VAL A 163 8.34 -18.02 8.69
CA VAL A 163 8.78 -18.75 9.89
C VAL A 163 7.90 -19.97 10.12
N THR A 164 8.50 -21.11 10.41
CA THR A 164 7.79 -22.33 10.83
C THR A 164 8.36 -22.85 12.14
N ASN A 165 7.52 -22.84 13.17
CA ASN A 165 7.77 -23.48 14.46
C ASN A 165 7.15 -24.88 14.46
N LEU A 166 7.92 -25.88 14.89
CA LEU A 166 7.50 -27.27 15.06
C LEU A 166 7.64 -27.66 16.53
N SER A 167 6.58 -28.24 17.09
CA SER A 167 6.57 -28.89 18.40
C SER A 167 6.29 -30.37 18.20
N ILE A 168 7.33 -31.19 18.35
CA ILE A 168 7.34 -32.62 18.04
C ILE A 168 7.19 -33.41 19.34
N LYS A 169 6.01 -33.99 19.57
CA LYS A 169 5.68 -34.77 20.75
C LYS A 169 5.65 -36.26 20.43
N ASN A 170 6.36 -37.06 21.24
CA ASN A 170 6.27 -38.51 21.17
C ASN A 170 5.29 -39.02 22.23
N ASN A 171 4.11 -39.47 21.80
CA ASN A 171 3.08 -40.05 22.67
C ASN A 171 3.27 -41.57 22.89
N GLY A 172 4.37 -42.14 22.39
CA GLY A 172 4.71 -43.55 22.55
C GLY A 172 5.40 -43.85 23.88
N SER A 173 5.68 -45.13 24.10
CA SER A 173 6.34 -45.66 25.31
C SER A 173 7.86 -45.80 25.20
N ALA A 174 8.45 -45.54 24.02
CA ALA A 174 9.89 -45.61 23.78
C ALA A 174 10.40 -44.37 23.05
N SER A 175 11.68 -44.05 23.21
CA SER A 175 12.35 -42.97 22.48
C SER A 175 12.32 -43.21 20.97
N THR A 176 12.16 -42.13 20.18
CA THR A 176 12.17 -42.18 18.71
C THR A 176 13.16 -41.15 18.18
N THR A 177 14.01 -41.55 17.23
CA THR A 177 14.90 -40.64 16.51
C THR A 177 14.30 -40.30 15.16
N LEU A 178 14.20 -39.01 14.85
CA LEU A 178 13.64 -38.46 13.63
C LEU A 178 14.71 -37.66 12.87
N GLN A 179 14.69 -37.76 11.55
CA GLN A 179 15.47 -36.89 10.66
C GLN A 179 14.55 -35.81 10.10
N LEU A 180 14.86 -34.56 10.37
CA LEU A 180 14.19 -33.40 9.81
C LEU A 180 15.02 -32.91 8.64
N ARG A 181 14.38 -32.69 7.49
CA ARG A 181 15.02 -32.10 6.31
C ARG A 181 14.17 -30.97 5.77
N ALA A 182 14.71 -29.75 5.79
CA ALA A 182 14.07 -28.57 5.22
C ALA A 182 14.72 -28.19 3.90
N THR A 183 13.92 -27.96 2.86
CA THR A 183 14.40 -27.67 1.50
C THR A 183 13.59 -26.56 0.86
N SER A 184 14.27 -25.64 0.17
CA SER A 184 13.69 -24.57 -0.63
C SER A 184 14.20 -24.66 -2.07
N PRO A 185 13.37 -24.40 -3.09
CA PRO A 185 13.85 -24.26 -4.47
C PRO A 185 14.61 -22.95 -4.70
N TYR A 186 14.49 -21.96 -3.79
CA TYR A 186 15.08 -20.62 -3.97
C TYR A 186 16.35 -20.38 -3.14
N ALA A 187 16.63 -21.25 -2.16
CA ALA A 187 17.84 -21.21 -1.34
C ALA A 187 18.48 -22.61 -1.31
N THR A 188 19.51 -22.82 -2.13
CA THR A 188 20.10 -24.14 -2.40
C THR A 188 21.61 -24.19 -2.24
N SER A 189 22.27 -23.03 -2.09
CA SER A 189 23.72 -22.91 -1.97
C SER A 189 24.09 -22.46 -0.55
N GLY A 190 25.10 -23.05 0.07
CA GLY A 190 25.51 -22.64 1.42
C GLY A 190 26.36 -23.68 2.14
N THR A 191 26.81 -23.32 3.33
CA THR A 191 27.58 -24.20 4.24
C THR A 191 27.19 -23.90 5.69
N GLY A 192 27.63 -24.72 6.64
CA GLY A 192 27.32 -24.50 8.06
C GLY A 192 25.81 -24.64 8.32
N SER A 193 25.15 -23.57 8.76
CA SER A 193 23.74 -23.55 9.17
C SER A 193 22.81 -22.75 8.24
N GLU A 194 23.30 -22.25 7.11
CA GLU A 194 22.51 -21.36 6.24
C GLU A 194 22.65 -21.69 4.75
N LEU A 195 21.51 -21.67 4.06
CA LEU A 195 21.40 -21.67 2.61
C LEU A 195 21.03 -20.26 2.12
N THR A 196 21.55 -19.90 0.95
CA THR A 196 21.24 -18.67 0.23
C THR A 196 20.87 -18.97 -1.22
N GLY A 197 20.31 -17.96 -1.90
CA GLY A 197 20.09 -17.99 -3.33
C GLY A 197 19.78 -16.61 -3.88
N GLN A 198 19.40 -16.58 -5.16
CA GLN A 198 18.99 -15.37 -5.86
C GLN A 198 17.95 -15.72 -6.91
N VAL A 199 16.85 -14.99 -6.96
CA VAL A 199 15.76 -15.22 -7.92
C VAL A 199 15.12 -13.90 -8.32
N ASN A 200 14.86 -13.71 -9.61
CA ASN A 200 14.05 -12.58 -10.06
C ASN A 200 12.58 -12.89 -9.82
N VAL A 201 11.82 -11.90 -9.35
CA VAL A 201 10.36 -12.07 -9.22
C VAL A 201 9.70 -12.04 -10.59
N TYR A 202 8.42 -12.42 -10.63
CA TYR A 202 7.60 -12.34 -11.83
C TYR A 202 7.75 -10.96 -12.52
N ASN A 203 7.84 -10.97 -13.85
CA ASN A 203 8.13 -9.81 -14.69
C ASN A 203 9.51 -9.13 -14.49
N ASN A 204 10.43 -9.76 -13.76
CA ASN A 204 11.76 -9.22 -13.42
C ASN A 204 11.69 -7.84 -12.74
N LEU A 205 10.60 -7.54 -12.04
CA LEU A 205 10.38 -6.24 -11.39
C LEU A 205 11.42 -5.94 -10.31
N THR A 206 11.86 -6.97 -9.60
CA THR A 206 12.96 -6.92 -8.64
C THR A 206 13.66 -8.27 -8.51
N THR A 207 14.72 -8.32 -7.71
CA THR A 207 15.49 -9.52 -7.40
C THR A 207 15.43 -9.78 -5.91
N ILE A 208 15.05 -10.99 -5.52
CA ILE A 208 15.11 -11.48 -4.15
C ILE A 208 16.42 -12.24 -3.96
N ARG A 209 17.00 -12.12 -2.76
CA ARG A 209 18.19 -12.84 -2.29
C ARG A 209 17.84 -13.73 -1.10
N PRO A 210 17.15 -14.87 -1.30
CA PRO A 210 16.64 -15.64 -0.19
C PRO A 210 17.75 -16.14 0.75
N ARG A 211 17.49 -16.12 2.06
CA ARG A 211 18.33 -16.74 3.09
C ARG A 211 17.49 -17.69 3.91
N PHE A 212 17.99 -18.89 4.19
CA PHE A 212 17.23 -19.97 4.82
C PHE A 212 18.07 -20.70 5.87
N THR A 213 17.58 -20.72 7.12
CA THR A 213 18.26 -21.34 8.26
C THR A 213 17.27 -22.07 9.17
N GLY A 214 17.78 -22.81 10.15
CA GLY A 214 16.97 -23.45 11.19
C GLY A 214 17.77 -23.83 12.43
N ASP A 215 17.12 -23.83 13.58
CA ASP A 215 17.77 -24.04 14.87
C ASP A 215 18.37 -25.46 14.93
N GLY A 216 19.69 -25.55 15.06
CA GLY A 216 20.42 -26.83 15.09
C GLY A 216 20.39 -27.63 13.79
N PHE A 217 20.00 -27.00 12.66
CA PHE A 217 20.12 -27.61 11.34
C PHE A 217 21.49 -27.33 10.73
N THR A 218 21.97 -28.27 9.91
CA THR A 218 23.19 -28.12 9.13
C THR A 218 22.93 -28.32 7.64
N VAL A 219 23.66 -27.58 6.81
CA VAL A 219 23.58 -27.66 5.36
C VAL A 219 24.16 -28.99 4.90
N SER A 220 23.38 -29.75 4.13
CA SER A 220 23.84 -30.93 3.41
C SER A 220 22.97 -31.22 2.20
N SER A 221 23.65 -31.37 1.04
CA SER A 221 23.04 -31.63 -0.28
C SER A 221 21.93 -30.65 -0.62
N GLY A 222 22.22 -29.34 -0.56
CA GLY A 222 21.28 -28.26 -0.90
C GLY A 222 20.03 -28.17 0.01
N GLY A 223 20.07 -28.78 1.20
CA GLY A 223 19.00 -28.73 2.19
C GLY A 223 19.55 -28.59 3.61
N LEU A 224 18.70 -28.20 4.54
CA LEU A 224 19.00 -28.14 5.97
C LEU A 224 18.58 -29.46 6.62
N ASN A 225 19.47 -30.11 7.38
CA ASN A 225 19.21 -31.40 8.02
C ASN A 225 19.42 -31.30 9.53
N ARG A 226 18.58 -31.99 10.31
CA ARG A 226 18.72 -32.11 11.76
C ARG A 226 18.22 -33.48 12.23
N SER A 227 19.04 -34.17 13.02
CA SER A 227 18.63 -35.38 13.75
C SER A 227 18.11 -34.99 15.13
N VAL A 228 16.92 -35.47 15.53
CA VAL A 228 16.37 -35.24 16.86
C VAL A 228 15.91 -36.56 17.49
N THR A 229 16.26 -36.80 18.75
CA THR A 229 15.74 -37.91 19.54
C THR A 229 14.71 -37.38 20.53
N VAL A 230 13.49 -37.91 20.46
CA VAL A 230 12.36 -37.52 21.31
C VAL A 230 12.05 -38.69 22.25
N ALA A 231 12.33 -38.51 23.54
CA ALA A 231 12.03 -39.51 24.56
C ALA A 231 10.51 -39.76 24.68
N ALA A 232 10.13 -40.91 25.24
CA ALA A 232 8.74 -41.24 25.52
C ALA A 232 8.06 -40.15 26.36
N GLY A 233 6.92 -39.64 25.91
CA GLY A 233 6.18 -38.55 26.56
C GLY A 233 6.79 -37.14 26.40
N ALA A 234 7.99 -37.02 25.83
CA ALA A 234 8.69 -35.75 25.71
C ALA A 234 8.25 -34.95 24.46
N THR A 235 8.60 -33.66 24.46
CA THR A 235 8.43 -32.76 23.32
C THR A 235 9.75 -32.07 22.99
N VAL A 236 10.12 -32.07 21.72
CA VAL A 236 11.28 -31.34 21.18
C VAL A 236 10.78 -30.29 20.20
N THR A 237 11.39 -29.10 20.22
CA THR A 237 11.06 -28.01 19.31
C THR A 237 12.10 -27.84 18.21
N ALA A 238 11.62 -27.42 17.04
CA ALA A 238 12.44 -27.00 15.92
C ALA A 238 11.84 -25.74 15.29
N LYS A 239 12.67 -24.92 14.65
CA LYS A 239 12.23 -23.75 13.89
C LYS A 239 13.10 -23.61 12.64
N VAL A 240 12.46 -23.25 11.54
CA VAL A 240 13.12 -22.85 10.30
C VAL A 240 12.62 -21.46 9.90
N VAL A 241 13.51 -20.66 9.31
CA VAL A 241 13.30 -19.25 8.99
C VAL A 241 13.85 -18.98 7.60
N MET A 242 13.01 -18.45 6.70
CA MET A 242 13.40 -18.04 5.36
C MET A 242 13.09 -16.56 5.14
N GLY A 243 14.11 -15.74 4.90
CA GLY A 243 13.97 -14.33 4.53
C GLY A 243 13.93 -14.18 3.02
N PHE A 244 12.93 -13.48 2.49
CA PHE A 244 12.85 -13.06 1.09
C PHE A 244 13.44 -11.65 0.96
N VAL A 245 14.76 -11.56 1.05
CA VAL A 245 15.50 -10.29 1.17
C VAL A 245 15.55 -9.54 -0.15
N THR A 246 15.32 -8.23 -0.11
CA THR A 246 15.46 -7.31 -1.25
C THR A 246 16.27 -6.07 -0.88
N ASP A 247 16.87 -5.41 -1.87
CA ASP A 247 17.72 -4.23 -1.65
C ASP A 247 16.85 -2.99 -1.33
N GLU A 248 15.63 -2.94 -1.86
CA GLU A 248 14.66 -1.86 -1.64
C GLU A 248 13.93 -1.93 -0.29
N ILE A 249 13.93 -3.08 0.39
CA ILE A 249 13.43 -3.23 1.77
C ILE A 249 14.58 -3.73 2.65
N PRO A 250 15.52 -2.88 3.07
CA PRO A 250 16.64 -3.28 3.93
C PRO A 250 16.20 -3.93 5.25
N GLU A 251 14.99 -3.60 5.73
CA GLU A 251 14.38 -4.20 6.90
C GLU A 251 14.13 -5.71 6.74
N SER A 252 14.02 -6.23 5.51
CA SER A 252 13.85 -7.67 5.25
C SER A 252 15.06 -8.49 5.72
N LEU A 253 16.29 -7.99 5.51
CA LEU A 253 17.52 -8.62 6.00
C LEU A 253 17.64 -8.50 7.52
N THR A 254 17.35 -7.31 8.05
CA THR A 254 17.39 -7.04 9.49
C THR A 254 16.40 -7.92 10.25
N GLU A 255 15.18 -8.03 9.74
CA GLU A 255 14.15 -8.89 10.31
C GLU A 255 14.51 -10.37 10.17
N TYR A 256 15.05 -10.81 9.02
CA TYR A 256 15.54 -12.18 8.87
C TYR A 256 16.58 -12.54 9.94
N ASN A 257 17.60 -11.71 10.13
CA ASN A 257 18.66 -11.95 11.12
C ASN A 257 18.09 -12.03 12.54
N ALA A 258 17.13 -11.16 12.89
CA ALA A 258 16.48 -11.17 14.19
C ALA A 258 15.69 -12.48 14.41
N TYR A 259 14.84 -12.88 13.47
CA TYR A 259 14.02 -14.10 13.59
C TYR A 259 14.84 -15.39 13.52
N ALA A 260 15.95 -15.38 12.77
CA ALA A 260 16.94 -16.46 12.81
C ALA A 260 17.48 -16.67 14.23
N GLY A 261 17.83 -15.59 14.93
CA GLY A 261 18.37 -15.63 16.31
C GLY A 261 17.34 -15.84 17.43
N TYR A 262 16.05 -15.59 17.20
CA TYR A 262 15.02 -15.72 18.23
C TYR A 262 14.67 -17.17 18.60
N SER A 263 14.33 -17.44 19.86
CA SER A 263 13.67 -18.71 20.21
C SER A 263 12.29 -18.82 19.51
N ASN A 264 11.72 -20.04 19.39
CA ASN A 264 10.37 -20.24 18.84
C ASN A 264 9.32 -19.33 19.51
N ALA A 265 9.37 -19.23 20.84
CA ALA A 265 8.42 -18.44 21.62
C ALA A 265 8.60 -16.93 21.38
N THR A 266 9.86 -16.47 21.34
CA THR A 266 10.18 -15.07 21.05
C THR A 266 9.76 -14.68 19.63
N ALA A 267 10.09 -15.51 18.63
CA ALA A 267 9.70 -15.28 17.24
C ALA A 267 8.18 -15.16 17.10
N PHE A 268 7.43 -16.11 17.66
CA PHE A 268 5.97 -16.10 17.62
C PHE A 268 5.40 -14.86 18.31
N ALA A 269 5.82 -14.58 19.55
CA ALA A 269 5.30 -13.47 20.34
C ALA A 269 5.61 -12.11 19.69
N THR A 270 6.82 -11.91 19.18
CA THR A 270 7.20 -10.69 18.47
C THR A 270 6.32 -10.47 17.24
N HIS A 271 6.12 -11.51 16.42
CA HIS A 271 5.29 -11.43 15.22
C HIS A 271 3.84 -11.09 15.54
N VAL A 272 3.17 -11.86 16.39
CA VAL A 272 1.73 -11.65 16.64
C VAL A 272 1.46 -10.30 17.29
N LYS A 273 2.38 -9.79 18.13
CA LYS A 273 2.33 -8.45 18.70
C LYS A 273 2.46 -7.37 17.64
N ALA A 274 3.42 -7.49 16.73
CA ALA A 274 3.63 -6.52 15.66
C ALA A 274 2.46 -6.52 14.66
N TYR A 275 2.00 -7.70 14.26
CA TYR A 275 0.89 -7.85 13.32
C TYR A 275 -0.40 -7.24 13.86
N ASN A 276 -0.70 -7.45 15.16
CA ASN A 276 -1.90 -6.91 15.78
C ASN A 276 -1.78 -5.43 16.18
N LEU A 277 -0.57 -4.94 16.44
CA LEU A 277 -0.33 -3.51 16.67
C LEU A 277 -0.72 -2.68 15.45
N TRP A 278 -0.55 -3.22 14.24
CA TRP A 278 -0.99 -2.56 13.02
C TRP A 278 -2.47 -2.22 13.04
N TRP A 279 -3.34 -3.10 13.56
CA TRP A 279 -4.77 -2.83 13.67
C TRP A 279 -5.04 -1.64 14.59
N ALA A 280 -4.38 -1.60 15.75
CA ALA A 280 -4.46 -0.48 16.69
C ALA A 280 -3.96 0.85 16.12
N GLN A 281 -2.96 0.80 15.23
CA GLN A 281 -2.40 2.00 14.62
C GLN A 281 -3.22 2.52 13.44
N ASN A 282 -3.91 1.64 12.70
CA ASN A 282 -4.47 1.97 11.39
C ASN A 282 -5.99 1.85 11.29
N VAL A 283 -6.64 0.96 12.03
CA VAL A 283 -8.08 0.70 11.85
C VAL A 283 -8.90 1.52 12.84
N PRO A 284 -9.96 2.23 12.41
CA PRO A 284 -10.94 2.80 13.34
C PRO A 284 -11.76 1.68 13.99
N TYR A 285 -12.07 1.82 15.27
CA TYR A 285 -13.00 0.88 15.93
C TYR A 285 -14.42 1.21 15.48
N ILE A 286 -15.14 0.22 14.95
CA ILE A 286 -16.54 0.35 14.56
C ILE A 286 -17.38 -0.65 15.32
N ASP A 287 -18.47 -0.16 15.90
CA ASP A 287 -19.46 -0.96 16.61
C ASP A 287 -20.85 -0.60 16.13
N VAL A 288 -21.67 -1.65 15.92
CA VAL A 288 -23.00 -1.58 15.34
C VAL A 288 -23.88 -2.67 15.99
N PRO A 289 -25.22 -2.54 15.95
CA PRO A 289 -26.12 -3.45 16.66
C PRO A 289 -26.10 -4.89 16.13
N GLU A 290 -25.82 -5.07 14.84
CA GLU A 290 -25.80 -6.38 14.19
C GLU A 290 -24.39 -6.98 14.22
N GLY A 291 -24.21 -8.04 15.02
CA GLY A 291 -22.92 -8.70 15.22
C GLY A 291 -22.29 -9.22 13.92
N ALA A 292 -23.09 -9.74 12.99
CA ALA A 292 -22.56 -10.22 11.71
C ALA A 292 -21.97 -9.10 10.85
N ILE A 293 -22.58 -7.92 10.88
CA ILE A 293 -22.08 -6.71 10.21
C ILE A 293 -20.83 -6.21 10.92
N LYS A 294 -20.83 -6.18 12.27
CA LYS A 294 -19.63 -5.84 13.06
C LYS A 294 -18.45 -6.70 12.64
N LYS A 295 -18.57 -8.03 12.64
CA LYS A 295 -17.49 -8.92 12.20
C LYS A 295 -17.09 -8.69 10.74
N ASN A 296 -18.06 -8.44 9.85
CA ASN A 296 -17.76 -8.22 8.43
C ASN A 296 -16.95 -6.94 8.19
N ILE A 297 -17.20 -5.87 8.95
CA ILE A 297 -16.39 -4.65 8.88
C ILE A 297 -14.90 -4.95 9.09
N TYR A 298 -14.57 -5.74 10.13
CA TYR A 298 -13.18 -6.12 10.42
C TYR A 298 -12.64 -7.15 9.42
N TYR A 299 -13.48 -8.04 8.90
CA TYR A 299 -13.11 -8.92 7.79
C TYR A 299 -12.73 -8.11 6.55
N ARG A 300 -13.49 -7.05 6.23
CA ARG A 300 -13.18 -6.15 5.12
C ARG A 300 -11.91 -5.32 5.36
N TRP A 301 -11.66 -4.86 6.59
CA TRP A 301 -10.37 -4.25 6.91
C TRP A 301 -9.21 -5.22 6.71
N TRP A 302 -9.42 -6.49 7.06
CA TRP A 302 -8.45 -7.54 6.74
C TRP A 302 -8.31 -7.75 5.23
N LEU A 303 -9.40 -7.80 4.46
CA LEU A 303 -9.32 -7.90 2.99
C LEU A 303 -8.51 -6.75 2.38
N MET A 304 -8.74 -5.53 2.85
CA MET A 304 -8.01 -4.33 2.39
C MET A 304 -6.53 -4.41 2.72
N ARG A 305 -6.15 -4.91 3.90
CA ARG A 305 -4.74 -5.14 4.27
C ARG A 305 -4.13 -6.32 3.50
N PHE A 306 -4.88 -7.41 3.36
CA PHE A 306 -4.43 -8.65 2.74
C PHE A 306 -4.20 -8.48 1.24
N ASN A 307 -5.03 -7.66 0.59
CA ASN A 307 -4.94 -7.30 -0.81
C ASN A 307 -4.21 -5.97 -1.05
N ASN A 308 -3.34 -5.55 -0.13
CA ASN A 308 -2.44 -4.41 -0.33
C ASN A 308 -1.01 -4.91 -0.58
N LEU A 309 -0.39 -4.37 -1.62
CA LEU A 309 1.00 -4.62 -1.97
C LEU A 309 1.84 -3.40 -1.60
N ASP A 310 2.81 -3.61 -0.72
CA ASP A 310 3.76 -2.58 -0.32
C ASP A 310 5.19 -3.13 -0.47
N ALA A 311 5.62 -3.31 -1.71
CA ALA A 311 6.90 -3.95 -2.05
C ALA A 311 8.06 -2.96 -2.28
N ASP A 312 7.79 -1.66 -2.31
CA ASP A 312 8.73 -0.57 -2.64
C ASP A 312 9.61 -0.81 -3.88
N ILE A 313 9.05 -1.48 -4.89
CA ILE A 313 9.80 -1.89 -6.08
C ILE A 313 10.33 -0.63 -6.79
N PRO A 314 11.66 -0.51 -7.00
CA PRO A 314 12.21 0.68 -7.63
C PRO A 314 11.83 0.79 -9.10
N GLY A 315 11.41 1.99 -9.50
CA GLY A 315 10.89 2.27 -10.85
C GLY A 315 9.48 2.81 -10.75
N GLN A 316 8.69 2.62 -11.80
CA GLN A 316 7.34 3.17 -11.88
C GLN A 316 6.24 2.18 -11.46
N THR A 317 6.50 0.88 -11.58
CA THR A 317 5.59 -0.19 -11.17
C THR A 317 5.79 -0.51 -9.68
N PHE A 318 4.71 -0.45 -8.88
CA PHE A 318 4.67 -0.86 -7.45
C PHE A 318 5.69 -0.22 -6.48
N GLN A 319 6.11 1.02 -6.75
CA GLN A 319 6.92 1.82 -5.82
C GLN A 319 6.12 2.44 -4.64
N PHE A 320 4.79 2.29 -4.63
CA PHE A 320 3.89 2.81 -3.59
C PHE A 320 3.06 1.67 -2.99
N PRO A 321 2.56 1.79 -1.73
CA PRO A 321 1.52 0.90 -1.24
C PRO A 321 0.33 0.98 -2.20
N THR A 322 -0.06 -0.14 -2.78
CA THR A 322 -1.11 -0.17 -3.79
C THR A 322 -2.05 -1.33 -3.49
N SER A 323 -3.36 -1.07 -3.44
CA SER A 323 -4.37 -2.12 -3.40
C SER A 323 -4.40 -2.89 -4.71
N THR A 324 -4.51 -4.20 -4.63
CA THR A 324 -4.56 -5.11 -5.80
C THR A 324 -5.86 -5.88 -5.76
N GLU A 325 -6.53 -6.00 -6.91
CA GLU A 325 -7.77 -6.74 -7.04
C GLU A 325 -7.51 -8.24 -6.97
N GLY A 326 -7.62 -8.80 -5.76
CA GLY A 326 -7.55 -10.23 -5.50
C GLY A 326 -6.13 -10.78 -5.64
N VAL A 327 -5.35 -10.72 -4.56
CA VAL A 327 -3.99 -11.26 -4.53
C VAL A 327 -3.95 -12.77 -4.81
N LEU A 328 -5.05 -13.48 -4.51
CA LEU A 328 -5.24 -14.91 -4.79
C LEU A 328 -5.82 -15.18 -6.21
N GLY A 329 -6.08 -14.13 -6.99
CA GLY A 329 -6.66 -14.17 -8.34
C GLY A 329 -5.75 -13.51 -9.37
N TYR A 330 -6.26 -12.49 -10.07
CA TYR A 330 -5.50 -11.77 -11.11
C TYR A 330 -4.40 -10.86 -10.54
N ASN A 331 -4.60 -10.31 -9.34
CA ASN A 331 -3.56 -9.65 -8.55
C ASN A 331 -2.87 -8.45 -9.24
N ASN A 332 -3.69 -7.53 -9.69
CA ASN A 332 -3.31 -6.31 -10.39
C ASN A 332 -4.01 -5.09 -9.77
N ALA A 333 -3.42 -3.90 -9.90
CA ALA A 333 -4.10 -2.67 -9.51
C ALA A 333 -4.97 -2.16 -10.68
N ILE A 334 -6.21 -2.63 -10.74
CA ILE A 334 -7.17 -2.29 -11.80
C ILE A 334 -7.77 -0.90 -11.57
N ALA A 335 -7.67 -0.01 -12.57
CA ALA A 335 -8.12 1.38 -12.47
C ALA A 335 -9.62 1.52 -12.13
N LEU A 336 -10.46 0.59 -12.60
CA LEU A 336 -11.89 0.51 -12.25
C LEU A 336 -12.14 0.43 -10.74
N THR A 337 -11.39 -0.43 -10.03
CA THR A 337 -11.66 -0.79 -8.63
C THR A 337 -10.80 -0.04 -7.63
N GLN A 338 -9.66 0.53 -8.04
CA GLN A 338 -8.89 1.47 -7.22
C GLN A 338 -9.75 2.51 -6.47
N PRO A 339 -10.68 3.24 -7.10
CA PRO A 339 -11.46 4.23 -6.36
C PRO A 339 -12.40 3.62 -5.33
N MET A 340 -12.88 2.39 -5.57
CA MET A 340 -13.68 1.64 -4.60
C MET A 340 -12.82 1.27 -3.40
N HIS A 341 -11.59 0.80 -3.63
CA HIS A 341 -10.66 0.49 -2.54
C HIS A 341 -10.33 1.75 -1.74
N ILE A 342 -10.00 2.86 -2.42
CA ILE A 342 -9.76 4.18 -1.79
C ILE A 342 -10.97 4.59 -0.93
N ASP A 343 -12.20 4.26 -1.34
CA ASP A 343 -13.38 4.60 -0.55
C ASP A 343 -13.37 3.96 0.86
N ASP A 344 -12.84 2.75 1.02
CA ASP A 344 -12.58 2.16 2.34
C ASP A 344 -11.23 2.63 2.93
N LEU A 345 -10.15 2.57 2.14
CA LEU A 345 -8.76 2.82 2.58
C LEU A 345 -8.52 4.24 3.11
N LYS A 346 -9.28 5.24 2.65
CA LYS A 346 -9.19 6.62 3.16
C LYS A 346 -9.58 6.78 4.64
N TYR A 347 -10.13 5.73 5.26
CA TYR A 347 -10.42 5.69 6.69
C TYR A 347 -9.40 4.91 7.51
N LEU A 348 -8.41 4.28 6.86
CA LEU A 348 -7.21 3.87 7.59
C LEU A 348 -6.48 5.10 8.08
N ARG A 349 -5.99 5.07 9.32
CA ARG A 349 -5.42 6.24 9.99
C ARG A 349 -4.15 6.78 9.29
N ASN A 350 -3.42 5.92 8.58
CA ASN A 350 -2.23 6.30 7.82
C ASN A 350 -2.60 6.61 6.34
N PRO A 351 -2.39 7.87 5.86
CA PRO A 351 -2.74 8.26 4.50
C PRO A 351 -2.01 7.51 3.41
N ALA A 352 -0.86 6.88 3.71
CA ALA A 352 -0.09 6.13 2.73
C ALA A 352 -0.91 5.04 2.02
N TYR A 353 -1.89 4.44 2.70
CA TYR A 353 -2.74 3.38 2.14
C TYR A 353 -3.75 3.89 1.10
N ALA A 354 -4.22 5.13 1.23
CA ALA A 354 -5.13 5.73 0.25
C ALA A 354 -4.36 6.52 -0.82
N TYR A 355 -3.29 7.21 -0.42
CA TYR A 355 -2.50 8.04 -1.33
C TYR A 355 -1.67 7.19 -2.28
N GLY A 356 -1.16 6.05 -1.82
CA GLY A 356 -0.38 5.16 -2.66
C GLY A 356 -1.14 4.69 -3.90
N ASP A 357 -2.42 4.32 -3.76
CA ASP A 357 -3.29 3.89 -4.87
C ASP A 357 -3.37 4.93 -6.01
N TRP A 358 -3.75 6.17 -5.70
CA TRP A 358 -3.90 7.20 -6.73
C TRP A 358 -2.57 7.80 -7.20
N LEU A 359 -1.51 7.76 -6.38
CA LEU A 359 -0.14 8.06 -6.83
C LEU A 359 0.36 7.01 -7.82
N SER A 360 0.10 5.74 -7.53
CA SER A 360 0.47 4.59 -8.36
C SER A 360 -0.14 4.71 -9.76
N VAL A 361 -1.46 4.85 -9.84
CA VAL A 361 -2.16 5.02 -11.12
C VAL A 361 -1.74 6.32 -11.83
N GLY A 362 -1.70 7.45 -11.11
CA GLY A 362 -1.35 8.74 -11.70
C GLY A 362 0.03 8.76 -12.35
N GLN A 363 1.03 8.13 -11.71
CA GLN A 363 2.39 8.04 -12.21
C GLN A 363 2.52 7.16 -13.46
N VAL A 364 1.74 6.07 -13.56
CA VAL A 364 1.82 5.16 -14.71
C VAL A 364 0.96 5.56 -15.91
N SER A 365 0.01 6.50 -15.74
CA SER A 365 -1.00 6.86 -16.73
C SER A 365 -0.58 7.90 -17.79
N LYS A 366 0.73 8.17 -17.91
CA LYS A 366 1.31 8.94 -19.04
C LYS A 366 0.75 10.37 -19.20
N GLY A 367 0.28 10.98 -18.11
CA GLY A 367 -0.39 12.29 -18.13
C GLY A 367 -1.76 12.30 -18.84
N GLY A 368 -2.34 11.12 -19.10
CA GLY A 368 -3.63 10.95 -19.77
C GLY A 368 -4.62 10.11 -18.97
N ARG A 369 -5.51 9.41 -19.68
CA ARG A 369 -6.51 8.48 -19.12
C ARG A 369 -5.86 7.47 -18.16
N PHE A 370 -6.53 7.18 -17.04
CA PHE A 370 -6.01 6.23 -16.05
C PHE A 370 -5.91 4.80 -16.60
N LEU A 371 -4.85 4.09 -16.18
CA LEU A 371 -4.47 2.74 -16.64
C LEU A 371 -4.11 1.85 -15.45
N ASP A 372 -4.26 0.54 -15.64
CA ASP A 372 -3.92 -0.47 -14.62
C ASP A 372 -2.40 -0.54 -14.31
N ASN A 373 -2.06 -1.04 -13.12
CA ASN A 373 -0.68 -1.23 -12.66
C ASN A 373 -0.43 -2.60 -11.97
N PRO A 374 0.33 -3.54 -12.58
CA PRO A 374 0.65 -3.62 -13.99
C PRO A 374 -0.63 -3.89 -14.80
N GLY A 375 -0.63 -3.52 -16.07
CA GLY A 375 -1.67 -3.95 -17.00
C GLY A 375 -1.42 -5.36 -17.55
N ASP A 376 -2.47 -6.03 -18.00
CA ASP A 376 -2.42 -7.30 -18.75
C ASP A 376 -2.38 -7.02 -20.27
N PRO A 377 -1.51 -7.68 -21.08
CA PRO A 377 -0.65 -8.79 -20.68
C PRO A 377 0.66 -8.43 -19.98
N GLU A 378 1.23 -7.23 -20.10
CA GLU A 378 2.46 -6.91 -19.34
C GLU A 378 2.76 -5.40 -19.05
N ASN A 379 1.92 -4.42 -19.46
CA ASN A 379 1.70 -3.09 -18.82
C ASN A 379 0.88 -2.09 -19.68
N TRP A 380 0.08 -1.23 -19.03
CA TRP A 380 -0.77 -0.15 -19.59
C TRP A 380 -2.00 -0.61 -20.38
N SER A 381 -2.78 -1.45 -19.69
CA SER A 381 -4.09 -2.00 -20.05
C SER A 381 -5.18 -0.92 -20.17
N ASN A 382 -6.41 -1.35 -20.45
CA ASN A 382 -7.59 -0.55 -20.76
C ASN A 382 -7.84 0.60 -19.78
N SER A 383 -8.48 1.65 -20.27
CA SER A 383 -9.11 2.66 -19.41
C SER A 383 -10.57 2.29 -19.22
N TYR A 384 -10.86 1.69 -18.07
CA TYR A 384 -12.21 1.36 -17.65
C TYR A 384 -12.96 2.61 -17.15
N THR A 385 -14.27 2.49 -16.97
CA THR A 385 -15.03 3.44 -16.16
C THR A 385 -14.45 3.49 -14.75
N GLN A 386 -14.16 4.69 -14.24
CA GLN A 386 -13.56 4.86 -12.91
C GLN A 386 -13.82 6.27 -12.38
N TYR A 387 -13.71 6.45 -11.06
CA TYR A 387 -13.85 7.72 -10.34
C TYR A 387 -12.67 7.98 -9.37
N ILE A 388 -11.45 7.62 -9.76
CA ILE A 388 -10.20 7.79 -8.97
C ILE A 388 -10.00 9.23 -8.57
N ALA A 389 -10.20 10.18 -9.47
CA ALA A 389 -10.03 11.60 -9.16
C ALA A 389 -10.93 12.06 -8.00
N GLU A 390 -12.18 11.60 -7.97
CA GLU A 390 -13.13 11.89 -6.89
C GLU A 390 -12.71 11.22 -5.58
N ALA A 391 -12.39 9.93 -5.61
CA ALA A 391 -11.98 9.17 -4.42
C ALA A 391 -10.66 9.70 -3.83
N ALA A 392 -9.68 10.02 -4.68
CA ALA A 392 -8.42 10.65 -4.30
C ALA A 392 -8.67 11.99 -3.61
N TRP A 393 -9.54 12.84 -4.16
CA TRP A 393 -9.86 14.12 -3.55
C TRP A 393 -10.55 13.96 -2.19
N ARG A 394 -11.49 13.01 -2.07
CA ARG A 394 -12.11 12.68 -0.78
C ARG A 394 -11.08 12.18 0.24
N SER A 395 -10.08 11.39 -0.18
CA SER A 395 -8.98 10.98 0.71
C SER A 395 -8.16 12.18 1.19
N TYR A 396 -7.92 13.17 0.32
CA TYR A 396 -7.26 14.42 0.71
C TYR A 396 -8.12 15.27 1.65
N GLN A 397 -9.44 15.29 1.48
CA GLN A 397 -10.34 15.98 2.41
C GLN A 397 -10.32 15.39 3.82
N ILE A 398 -10.05 14.08 3.95
CA ILE A 398 -9.88 13.38 5.25
C ILE A 398 -8.49 13.62 5.84
N HIS A 399 -7.43 13.32 5.09
CA HIS A 399 -6.07 13.31 5.61
C HIS A 399 -5.34 14.64 5.47
N GLY A 400 -5.65 15.41 4.44
CA GLY A 400 -4.97 16.65 4.09
C GLY A 400 -3.51 16.48 3.72
N GLY A 401 -2.85 17.60 3.54
CA GLY A 401 -1.43 17.67 3.28
C GLY A 401 -1.02 19.01 2.71
N GLN A 402 0.28 19.17 2.48
CA GLN A 402 0.85 20.34 1.85
C GLN A 402 0.22 20.53 0.45
N PRO A 403 -0.02 21.77 -0.02
CA PRO A 403 -0.67 22.05 -1.30
C PRO A 403 -0.03 21.34 -2.51
N ALA A 404 1.29 21.11 -2.50
CA ALA A 404 1.95 20.38 -3.58
C ALA A 404 1.40 18.94 -3.80
N ILE A 405 0.86 18.30 -2.75
CA ILE A 405 0.17 17.00 -2.87
C ILE A 405 -1.13 17.16 -3.67
N ALA A 406 -1.93 18.18 -3.36
CA ALA A 406 -3.13 18.51 -4.13
C ALA A 406 -2.79 18.91 -5.57
N GLY A 407 -1.62 19.53 -5.81
CA GLY A 407 -1.12 19.85 -7.15
C GLY A 407 -0.92 18.61 -8.03
N ASN A 408 -0.29 17.56 -7.49
CA ASN A 408 -0.16 16.27 -8.20
C ASN A 408 -1.53 15.67 -8.50
N LEU A 409 -2.43 15.65 -7.52
CA LEU A 409 -3.79 15.14 -7.70
C LEU A 409 -4.53 15.91 -8.81
N ALA A 410 -4.47 17.24 -8.78
CA ALA A 410 -5.09 18.10 -9.79
C ALA A 410 -4.57 17.80 -11.19
N HIS A 411 -3.25 17.63 -11.33
CA HIS A 411 -2.61 17.30 -12.60
C HIS A 411 -3.07 15.93 -13.13
N TYR A 412 -3.07 14.89 -12.29
CA TYR A 412 -3.52 13.56 -12.69
C TYR A 412 -5.00 13.54 -13.06
N ALA A 413 -5.86 14.21 -12.27
CA ALA A 413 -7.28 14.30 -12.54
C ALA A 413 -7.59 15.08 -13.83
N GLU A 414 -6.89 16.18 -14.09
CA GLU A 414 -7.02 16.92 -15.36
C GLU A 414 -6.61 16.04 -16.55
N GLY A 415 -5.44 15.38 -16.44
CA GLY A 415 -4.93 14.49 -17.47
C GLY A 415 -5.89 13.36 -17.80
N ASP A 416 -6.48 12.74 -16.77
CA ASP A 416 -7.45 11.66 -16.94
C ASP A 416 -8.74 12.14 -17.61
N VAL A 417 -9.38 13.19 -17.10
CA VAL A 417 -10.64 13.71 -17.65
C VAL A 417 -10.48 14.10 -19.12
N LYS A 418 -9.43 14.88 -19.42
CA LYS A 418 -9.17 15.33 -20.79
C LYS A 418 -8.71 14.19 -21.68
N GLY A 419 -7.90 13.27 -21.16
CA GLY A 419 -7.40 12.11 -21.87
C GLY A 419 -8.53 11.14 -22.25
N GLN A 420 -9.47 10.89 -21.35
CA GLN A 420 -10.64 10.05 -21.64
C GLN A 420 -11.57 10.71 -22.66
N LEU A 421 -11.85 12.00 -22.54
CA LEU A 421 -12.62 12.70 -23.58
C LEU A 421 -11.89 12.69 -24.92
N ALA A 422 -10.59 12.96 -24.96
CA ALA A 422 -9.82 12.92 -26.21
C ALA A 422 -9.82 11.53 -26.87
N TYR A 423 -9.92 10.45 -26.07
CA TYR A 423 -9.90 9.08 -26.56
C TYR A 423 -11.29 8.54 -26.91
N TYR A 424 -12.33 8.88 -26.13
CA TYR A 424 -13.66 8.30 -26.22
C TYR A 424 -14.75 9.28 -26.70
N ASP A 425 -14.54 10.59 -26.77
CA ASP A 425 -15.55 11.56 -27.24
C ASP A 425 -15.31 11.89 -28.72
N HIS A 426 -15.69 11.00 -29.64
CA HIS A 426 -15.36 11.16 -31.07
C HIS A 426 -16.18 12.24 -31.79
N ASP A 427 -17.36 12.61 -31.29
CA ASP A 427 -18.20 13.69 -31.86
C ASP A 427 -18.10 15.02 -31.10
N ASN A 428 -17.25 15.09 -30.07
CA ASN A 428 -16.99 16.25 -29.24
C ASN A 428 -18.18 16.75 -28.42
N ASN A 429 -19.19 15.92 -28.15
CA ASN A 429 -20.39 16.28 -27.42
C ASN A 429 -20.20 16.32 -25.89
N LYS A 430 -18.99 15.99 -25.39
CA LYS A 430 -18.58 15.95 -23.97
C LYS A 430 -19.03 14.71 -23.21
N LEU A 431 -19.43 13.65 -23.91
CA LEU A 431 -19.71 12.33 -23.34
C LEU A 431 -18.71 11.31 -23.88
N ILE A 432 -18.32 10.36 -23.04
CA ILE A 432 -17.51 9.23 -23.47
C ILE A 432 -18.40 8.23 -24.24
N GLU A 433 -17.84 7.62 -25.27
CA GLU A 433 -18.51 6.59 -26.06
C GLU A 433 -17.63 5.35 -26.25
N TYR A 434 -18.24 4.18 -26.13
CA TYR A 434 -17.62 2.89 -26.43
C TYR A 434 -18.69 1.84 -26.72
N ASP A 435 -18.30 0.71 -27.30
CA ASP A 435 -19.16 -0.40 -27.75
C ASP A 435 -18.90 -1.72 -27.00
N TRP A 436 -18.01 -1.71 -26.00
CA TRP A 436 -17.59 -2.90 -25.27
C TRP A 436 -18.03 -2.87 -23.80
N GLY A 437 -18.87 -3.84 -23.42
CA GLY A 437 -19.41 -3.97 -22.05
C GLY A 437 -18.36 -4.12 -20.95
N ALA A 438 -17.20 -4.74 -21.21
CA ALA A 438 -16.18 -4.90 -20.16
C ALA A 438 -15.54 -3.58 -19.72
N LEU A 439 -15.59 -2.52 -20.55
CA LEU A 439 -15.13 -1.19 -20.14
C LEU A 439 -15.97 -0.60 -18.99
N THR A 440 -17.16 -1.14 -18.75
CA THR A 440 -18.00 -0.75 -17.61
C THR A 440 -17.59 -1.39 -16.30
N GLY A 441 -16.74 -2.43 -16.33
CA GLY A 441 -16.39 -3.19 -15.14
C GLY A 441 -17.47 -4.14 -14.62
N ASN A 442 -18.64 -4.18 -15.27
CA ASN A 442 -19.73 -5.11 -14.97
C ASN A 442 -19.89 -6.16 -16.09
N ASP A 443 -18.84 -6.37 -16.88
CA ASP A 443 -18.71 -7.33 -17.99
C ASP A 443 -20.00 -7.51 -18.80
N ALA A 444 -20.53 -8.74 -18.86
CA ALA A 444 -21.71 -9.11 -19.62
C ALA A 444 -23.04 -8.82 -18.88
N ASP A 445 -23.00 -8.04 -17.78
CA ASP A 445 -24.20 -7.55 -17.10
C ASP A 445 -24.55 -6.09 -17.47
N ALA A 446 -23.76 -5.42 -18.32
CA ALA A 446 -24.15 -4.17 -18.98
C ALA A 446 -25.13 -4.46 -20.14
N VAL A 447 -26.38 -4.77 -19.80
CA VAL A 447 -27.42 -5.27 -20.73
C VAL A 447 -27.69 -4.33 -21.90
N SER A 448 -27.47 -3.02 -21.77
CA SER A 448 -27.58 -2.06 -22.88
C SER A 448 -26.81 -2.47 -24.14
N PHE A 449 -25.61 -3.05 -24.01
CA PHE A 449 -24.77 -3.48 -25.14
C PHE A 449 -25.37 -4.66 -25.92
N HIS A 450 -26.31 -5.40 -25.33
CA HIS A 450 -26.93 -6.55 -25.98
C HIS A 450 -28.10 -6.15 -26.88
N TRP A 451 -28.55 -4.89 -26.83
CA TRP A 451 -29.71 -4.44 -27.62
C TRP A 451 -29.37 -4.34 -29.10
N LYS A 452 -28.29 -3.63 -29.42
CA LYS A 452 -27.75 -3.44 -30.76
C LYS A 452 -26.24 -3.16 -30.68
N PRO A 453 -25.44 -3.63 -31.66
CA PRO A 453 -24.01 -3.33 -31.70
C PRO A 453 -23.75 -1.86 -32.03
N GLY A 454 -22.63 -1.33 -31.54
CA GLY A 454 -22.11 -0.01 -31.88
C GLY A 454 -21.82 0.86 -30.66
N ASN A 455 -21.10 1.95 -30.90
CA ASN A 455 -20.75 2.91 -29.86
C ASN A 455 -22.00 3.61 -29.32
N MET A 456 -22.01 3.87 -28.01
CA MET A 456 -23.08 4.57 -27.32
C MET A 456 -22.51 5.73 -26.52
N ASP A 457 -23.14 6.91 -26.54
CA ASP A 457 -22.91 7.91 -25.51
C ASP A 457 -23.31 7.30 -24.15
N ARG A 458 -22.37 7.33 -23.20
CA ARG A 458 -22.48 6.59 -21.93
C ARG A 458 -22.81 7.51 -20.76
N ALA A 459 -23.67 7.02 -19.86
CA ALA A 459 -24.02 7.73 -18.62
C ALA A 459 -22.86 7.74 -17.62
N GLU A 460 -21.90 6.83 -17.81
CA GLU A 460 -20.60 6.76 -17.16
C GLU A 460 -19.77 8.04 -17.31
N SER A 461 -20.10 8.92 -18.27
CA SER A 461 -19.61 10.31 -18.36
C SER A 461 -19.76 11.11 -17.05
N ALA A 462 -20.64 10.65 -16.16
CA ALA A 462 -20.75 11.10 -14.77
C ALA A 462 -19.41 11.15 -14.02
N TYR A 463 -18.49 10.22 -14.29
CA TYR A 463 -17.20 10.20 -13.61
C TYR A 463 -16.20 11.20 -14.20
N GLN A 464 -16.30 11.56 -15.48
CA GLN A 464 -15.55 12.70 -16.02
C GLN A 464 -16.07 14.01 -15.41
N TYR A 465 -17.38 14.12 -15.15
CA TYR A 465 -17.94 15.25 -14.40
C TYR A 465 -17.35 15.34 -12.98
N SER A 466 -17.39 14.26 -12.20
CA SER A 466 -16.86 14.29 -10.82
C SER A 466 -15.34 14.44 -10.78
N GLY A 467 -14.63 13.85 -11.73
CA GLY A 467 -13.19 14.05 -11.90
C GLY A 467 -12.82 15.50 -12.24
N ALA A 468 -13.57 16.17 -13.11
CA ALA A 468 -13.37 17.58 -13.42
C ALA A 468 -13.62 18.48 -12.20
N LEU A 469 -14.63 18.17 -11.38
CA LEU A 469 -14.85 18.88 -10.12
C LEU A 469 -13.73 18.63 -9.10
N ALA A 470 -13.25 17.40 -8.98
CA ALA A 470 -12.12 17.07 -8.11
C ALA A 470 -10.85 17.82 -8.53
N ALA A 471 -10.55 17.85 -9.83
CA ALA A 471 -9.43 18.62 -10.38
C ALA A 471 -9.58 20.12 -10.07
N ALA A 472 -10.78 20.68 -10.25
CA ALA A 472 -11.03 22.08 -9.93
C ALA A 472 -10.79 22.42 -8.46
N GLN A 473 -11.33 21.60 -7.55
CA GLN A 473 -11.17 21.79 -6.11
C GLN A 473 -9.72 21.61 -5.66
N ALA A 474 -8.98 20.68 -6.26
CA ALA A 474 -7.56 20.51 -6.02
C ALA A 474 -6.74 21.70 -6.55
N TYR A 475 -7.08 22.26 -7.71
CA TYR A 475 -6.47 23.48 -8.23
C TYR A 475 -6.76 24.71 -7.35
N GLU A 476 -7.95 24.81 -6.77
CA GLU A 476 -8.27 25.83 -5.75
C GLU A 476 -7.39 25.70 -4.51
N ALA A 477 -7.15 24.47 -4.04
CA ALA A 477 -6.33 24.23 -2.86
C ALA A 477 -4.86 24.64 -3.03
N VAL A 478 -4.37 24.73 -4.28
CA VAL A 478 -3.04 25.26 -4.62
C VAL A 478 -3.05 26.73 -5.09
N GLY A 479 -4.22 27.39 -5.07
CA GLY A 479 -4.37 28.78 -5.46
C GLY A 479 -4.41 29.03 -6.98
N ASN A 480 -4.52 27.99 -7.81
CA ASN A 480 -4.61 28.12 -9.27
C ASN A 480 -6.07 28.31 -9.71
N THR A 481 -6.59 29.52 -9.49
CA THR A 481 -7.98 29.87 -9.79
C THR A 481 -8.33 29.75 -11.27
N ALA A 482 -7.38 30.05 -12.18
CA ALA A 482 -7.60 29.94 -13.62
C ALA A 482 -7.88 28.49 -14.04
N LYS A 483 -7.03 27.55 -13.60
CA LYS A 483 -7.26 26.12 -13.86
C LYS A 483 -8.50 25.59 -13.15
N ALA A 484 -8.79 26.05 -11.94
CA ALA A 484 -10.02 25.68 -11.26
C ALA A 484 -11.27 26.11 -12.04
N THR A 485 -11.29 27.34 -12.56
CA THR A 485 -12.38 27.82 -13.42
C THR A 485 -12.49 26.99 -14.70
N GLU A 486 -11.36 26.71 -15.38
CA GLU A 486 -11.34 25.85 -16.58
C GLU A 486 -12.00 24.50 -16.33
N MET A 487 -11.58 23.81 -15.25
CA MET A 487 -12.10 22.48 -14.93
C MET A 487 -13.56 22.52 -14.46
N ARG A 488 -14.02 23.56 -13.75
CA ARG A 488 -15.45 23.77 -13.43
C ARG A 488 -16.30 24.00 -14.68
N THR A 489 -15.78 24.76 -15.64
CA THR A 489 -16.46 24.96 -16.93
C THR A 489 -16.60 23.64 -17.67
N LEU A 490 -15.53 22.83 -17.75
CA LEU A 490 -15.59 21.50 -18.35
C LEU A 490 -16.59 20.58 -17.62
N ALA A 491 -16.58 20.56 -16.29
CA ALA A 491 -17.57 19.82 -15.51
C ALA A 491 -19.00 20.24 -15.87
N THR A 492 -19.26 21.55 -15.96
CA THR A 492 -20.59 22.07 -16.34
C THR A 492 -20.99 21.61 -17.74
N GLN A 493 -20.07 21.64 -18.71
CA GLN A 493 -20.33 21.16 -20.08
C GLN A 493 -20.69 19.68 -20.11
N ILE A 494 -19.96 18.82 -19.38
CA ILE A 494 -20.25 17.39 -19.28
C ILE A 494 -21.62 17.16 -18.63
N LYS A 495 -21.90 17.87 -17.52
CA LYS A 495 -23.19 17.81 -16.83
C LYS A 495 -24.35 18.18 -17.76
N ASP A 496 -24.22 19.27 -18.51
CA ASP A 496 -25.24 19.71 -19.45
C ASP A 496 -25.40 18.71 -20.60
N ALA A 497 -24.31 18.11 -21.10
CA ALA A 497 -24.36 17.06 -22.11
C ALA A 497 -25.12 15.81 -21.61
N ILE A 498 -24.86 15.36 -20.38
CA ILE A 498 -25.58 14.23 -19.76
C ILE A 498 -27.09 14.49 -19.80
N VAL A 499 -27.52 15.69 -19.42
CA VAL A 499 -28.95 16.05 -19.40
C VAL A 499 -29.52 16.20 -20.82
N ASN A 500 -28.82 16.89 -21.71
CA ASN A 500 -29.35 17.24 -23.03
C ASN A 500 -29.34 16.06 -24.02
N VAL A 501 -28.38 15.13 -23.87
CA VAL A 501 -28.21 14.01 -24.80
C VAL A 501 -28.88 12.73 -24.28
N LEU A 502 -28.71 12.40 -22.99
CA LEU A 502 -29.10 11.09 -22.45
C LEU A 502 -30.50 11.07 -21.81
N TRP A 503 -31.09 12.23 -21.49
CA TRP A 503 -32.45 12.27 -20.98
C TRP A 503 -33.46 11.95 -22.09
N ASN A 504 -34.21 10.86 -21.94
CA ASN A 504 -35.35 10.56 -22.77
C ASN A 504 -36.63 11.15 -22.14
N PRO A 505 -37.18 12.26 -22.67
CA PRO A 505 -38.35 12.90 -22.08
C PRO A 505 -39.62 12.07 -22.19
N SER A 506 -39.74 11.21 -23.21
CA SER A 506 -40.92 10.37 -23.42
C SER A 506 -41.03 9.24 -22.39
N ARG A 507 -39.88 8.72 -21.94
CA ARG A 507 -39.80 7.64 -20.94
C ARG A 507 -39.45 8.14 -19.55
N GLN A 508 -39.05 9.40 -19.42
CA GLN A 508 -38.56 10.01 -18.18
C GLN A 508 -37.44 9.18 -17.52
N LEU A 509 -36.43 8.83 -18.32
CA LEU A 509 -35.28 8.02 -17.93
C LEU A 509 -34.01 8.60 -18.57
N PHE A 510 -32.87 8.43 -17.89
CA PHE A 510 -31.57 8.59 -18.51
C PHE A 510 -31.22 7.27 -19.20
N GLU A 511 -31.01 7.32 -20.52
CA GLU A 511 -30.75 6.16 -21.36
C GLU A 511 -29.47 6.43 -22.15
N HIS A 512 -28.64 5.40 -22.34
CA HIS A 512 -27.50 5.48 -23.25
C HIS A 512 -28.00 5.82 -24.67
N ARG A 513 -27.14 6.35 -25.52
CA ARG A 513 -27.56 6.80 -26.86
C ARG A 513 -26.68 6.24 -27.96
N LEU A 514 -27.25 5.46 -28.88
CA LEU A 514 -26.50 4.91 -30.01
C LEU A 514 -25.97 6.02 -30.91
N LYS A 515 -24.67 6.02 -31.18
CA LYS A 515 -24.04 7.05 -32.03
C LYS A 515 -24.51 6.98 -33.48
N SER A 516 -24.73 5.78 -34.00
CA SER A 516 -25.07 5.56 -35.40
C SER A 516 -26.47 6.08 -35.78
N THR A 517 -27.41 6.05 -34.84
CA THR A 517 -28.84 6.37 -35.11
C THR A 517 -29.40 7.47 -34.21
N ASN A 518 -28.67 7.90 -33.18
CA ASN A 518 -29.13 8.77 -32.09
C ASN A 518 -30.34 8.23 -31.30
N GLU A 519 -30.63 6.94 -31.43
CA GLU A 519 -31.68 6.26 -30.65
C GLU A 519 -31.27 6.12 -29.19
N TRP A 520 -32.21 6.39 -28.27
CA TRP A 520 -32.04 6.00 -26.88
C TRP A 520 -32.12 4.48 -26.73
N VAL A 521 -31.15 3.90 -26.04
CA VAL A 521 -31.07 2.46 -25.78
C VAL A 521 -32.10 2.11 -24.70
N PRO A 522 -33.07 1.23 -24.99
CA PRO A 522 -34.18 0.95 -24.09
C PRO A 522 -33.86 0.01 -22.94
N TRP A 523 -32.77 -0.77 -23.06
CA TRP A 523 -32.27 -1.71 -22.05
C TRP A 523 -31.28 -0.99 -21.12
N LYS A 524 -31.46 -1.17 -19.82
CA LYS A 524 -30.92 -0.33 -18.76
C LYS A 524 -30.16 -1.16 -17.74
N GLU A 525 -29.27 -0.49 -17.04
CA GLU A 525 -28.50 -1.00 -15.93
C GLU A 525 -28.32 0.10 -14.87
N ILE A 526 -27.75 -0.23 -13.71
CA ILE A 526 -27.47 0.77 -12.67
C ILE A 526 -26.48 1.85 -13.16
N ASN A 527 -25.69 1.58 -14.21
CA ASN A 527 -24.81 2.54 -14.87
C ASN A 527 -25.55 3.78 -15.36
N ASN A 528 -26.80 3.65 -15.80
CA ASN A 528 -27.66 4.78 -16.19
C ASN A 528 -27.88 5.80 -15.07
N TYR A 529 -27.64 5.40 -13.81
CA TYR A 529 -27.88 6.21 -12.63
C TYR A 529 -26.61 6.81 -12.01
N TYR A 530 -25.42 6.56 -12.57
CA TYR A 530 -24.18 7.19 -12.10
C TYR A 530 -24.27 8.73 -12.05
N PRO A 531 -24.96 9.42 -12.98
CA PRO A 531 -25.22 10.85 -12.87
C PRO A 531 -25.90 11.29 -11.56
N PHE A 532 -26.79 10.46 -10.98
CA PHE A 532 -27.37 10.74 -9.67
C PHE A 532 -26.34 10.56 -8.56
N SER A 533 -25.56 9.47 -8.61
CA SER A 533 -24.53 9.14 -7.61
C SER A 533 -23.50 10.26 -7.43
N VAL A 534 -23.15 10.98 -8.50
CA VAL A 534 -22.19 12.10 -8.47
C VAL A 534 -22.84 13.49 -8.37
N GLY A 535 -24.17 13.57 -8.33
CA GLY A 535 -24.87 14.86 -8.24
C GLY A 535 -24.88 15.68 -9.54
N ALA A 536 -24.76 15.04 -10.71
CA ALA A 536 -24.85 15.71 -12.01
C ALA A 536 -26.31 16.02 -12.40
N VAL A 537 -27.29 15.27 -11.91
CA VAL A 537 -28.70 15.45 -12.28
C VAL A 537 -29.32 16.65 -11.55
N PRO A 538 -30.05 17.56 -12.23
CA PRO A 538 -30.80 18.60 -11.56
C PRO A 538 -31.90 18.00 -10.65
N ASN A 539 -32.00 18.47 -9.40
CA ASN A 539 -33.04 18.02 -8.47
C ASN A 539 -34.41 18.64 -8.80
N THR A 540 -35.08 18.09 -9.81
CA THR A 540 -36.44 18.47 -10.23
C THR A 540 -37.39 17.28 -10.15
N ALA A 541 -38.69 17.54 -10.05
CA ALA A 541 -39.70 16.47 -10.07
C ALA A 541 -39.63 15.62 -11.35
N THR A 542 -39.31 16.25 -12.49
CA THR A 542 -39.15 15.59 -13.79
C THR A 542 -38.04 14.55 -13.79
N TYR A 543 -36.83 14.92 -13.39
CA TYR A 543 -35.70 14.00 -13.45
C TYR A 543 -35.78 12.90 -12.38
N LYS A 544 -36.36 13.20 -11.21
CA LYS A 544 -36.57 12.20 -10.16
C LYS A 544 -37.44 11.03 -10.60
N GLN A 545 -38.30 11.20 -11.61
CA GLN A 545 -39.07 10.09 -12.17
C GLN A 545 -38.21 8.92 -12.62
N ALA A 546 -36.93 9.14 -13.00
CA ALA A 546 -36.05 8.04 -13.36
C ALA A 546 -35.87 7.02 -12.22
N LEU A 547 -35.89 7.47 -10.96
CA LEU A 547 -35.66 6.63 -9.78
C LEU A 547 -36.82 5.66 -9.49
N ARG A 548 -37.98 5.82 -10.13
CA ARG A 548 -39.18 4.98 -9.89
C ARG A 548 -38.95 3.49 -10.14
N LEU A 549 -37.95 3.13 -10.94
CA LEU A 549 -37.64 1.73 -11.23
C LEU A 549 -37.07 0.97 -10.01
N PHE A 550 -36.55 1.66 -8.99
CA PHE A 550 -36.04 1.03 -7.78
C PHE A 550 -37.14 0.61 -6.78
N ASP A 551 -38.39 1.03 -7.02
CA ASP A 551 -39.56 0.59 -6.26
C ASP A 551 -40.09 -0.78 -6.75
N ASP A 552 -39.61 -1.27 -7.90
CA ASP A 552 -40.05 -2.53 -8.50
C ASP A 552 -38.92 -3.58 -8.46
N PRO A 553 -39.03 -4.65 -7.65
CA PRO A 553 -38.01 -5.70 -7.59
C PRO A 553 -37.89 -6.52 -8.89
N ALA A 554 -38.86 -6.44 -9.82
CA ALA A 554 -38.73 -7.02 -11.16
C ALA A 554 -37.82 -6.17 -12.08
N GLN A 555 -37.54 -4.92 -11.70
CA GLN A 555 -36.60 -4.03 -12.37
C GLN A 555 -35.24 -4.08 -11.68
N TYR A 556 -35.18 -3.66 -10.41
CA TYR A 556 -33.97 -3.62 -9.59
C TYR A 556 -34.26 -4.21 -8.20
N PRO A 557 -33.96 -5.50 -7.97
CA PRO A 557 -34.07 -6.10 -6.65
C PRO A 557 -32.94 -5.62 -5.73
N VAL A 558 -33.21 -5.54 -4.42
CA VAL A 558 -32.17 -5.30 -3.40
C VAL A 558 -31.18 -6.47 -3.32
N PHE A 559 -31.67 -7.70 -3.48
CA PHE A 559 -30.82 -8.89 -3.52
C PHE A 559 -31.41 -9.98 -4.44
N PRO A 560 -30.61 -10.61 -5.32
CA PRO A 560 -29.21 -10.26 -5.60
C PRO A 560 -29.07 -8.86 -6.22
N PHE A 561 -28.03 -8.13 -5.81
CA PHE A 561 -27.83 -6.72 -6.17
C PHE A 561 -27.22 -6.59 -7.58
N TYR A 562 -27.98 -6.94 -8.61
CA TYR A 562 -27.51 -6.94 -10.00
C TYR A 562 -27.18 -5.55 -10.55
N THR A 563 -26.39 -5.52 -11.63
CA THR A 563 -26.19 -4.31 -12.45
C THR A 563 -27.31 -4.16 -13.47
N ALA A 564 -27.61 -5.23 -14.21
CA ALA A 564 -28.68 -5.21 -15.22
C ALA A 564 -30.05 -5.01 -14.58
N ASN A 565 -30.88 -4.21 -15.24
CA ASN A 565 -32.31 -4.23 -15.00
C ASN A 565 -32.87 -5.62 -15.36
N GLN A 566 -33.56 -6.27 -14.42
CA GLN A 566 -33.95 -7.68 -14.58
C GLN A 566 -35.08 -7.88 -15.60
N ALA A 567 -35.95 -6.88 -15.80
CA ALA A 567 -36.94 -6.92 -16.88
C ALA A 567 -36.28 -6.82 -18.26
N ASP A 568 -35.28 -5.95 -18.42
CA ASP A 568 -34.52 -5.84 -19.66
C ASP A 568 -33.61 -7.05 -19.87
N LYS A 569 -33.03 -7.61 -18.80
CA LYS A 569 -32.23 -8.83 -18.84
C LYS A 569 -33.03 -10.01 -19.38
N LYS A 570 -34.29 -10.13 -18.93
CA LYS A 570 -35.23 -11.10 -19.49
C LYS A 570 -35.49 -10.83 -20.98
N ALA A 571 -35.73 -9.59 -21.36
CA ALA A 571 -35.95 -9.23 -22.77
C ALA A 571 -34.73 -9.54 -23.65
N ALA A 572 -33.52 -9.32 -23.13
CA ALA A 572 -32.27 -9.64 -23.81
C ALA A 572 -32.09 -11.15 -23.98
N ALA A 573 -32.40 -11.94 -22.94
CA ALA A 573 -32.39 -13.40 -23.01
C ALA A 573 -33.42 -13.94 -24.02
N ASP A 574 -34.66 -13.42 -24.01
CA ASP A 574 -35.71 -13.78 -24.97
C ASP A 574 -35.30 -13.41 -26.42
N ALA A 575 -34.45 -12.39 -26.59
CA ALA A 575 -33.87 -11.99 -27.87
C ALA A 575 -32.58 -12.75 -28.25
N GLY A 576 -32.16 -13.75 -27.46
CA GLY A 576 -30.99 -14.58 -27.74
C GLY A 576 -29.65 -14.01 -27.26
N ASN A 577 -29.65 -12.94 -26.45
CA ASN A 577 -28.45 -12.28 -25.92
C ASN A 577 -28.47 -12.23 -24.37
N PRO A 578 -28.48 -13.38 -23.67
CA PRO A 578 -28.69 -13.42 -22.23
C PRO A 578 -27.58 -12.75 -21.41
N GLY A 579 -26.34 -12.73 -21.90
CA GLY A 579 -25.18 -12.28 -21.10
C GLY A 579 -24.99 -13.10 -19.81
N SER A 580 -24.24 -12.56 -18.85
CA SER A 580 -24.13 -13.11 -17.49
C SER A 580 -25.14 -12.46 -16.56
N ASN A 581 -25.68 -13.15 -15.55
CA ASN A 581 -26.45 -12.52 -14.48
C ASN A 581 -25.69 -12.69 -13.15
N ASN A 582 -24.42 -12.32 -13.16
CA ASN A 582 -23.54 -12.40 -12.00
C ASN A 582 -23.77 -11.18 -11.10
N PHE A 583 -23.50 -11.33 -9.81
CA PHE A 583 -23.51 -10.22 -8.86
C PHE A 583 -22.31 -10.33 -7.92
N SER A 584 -21.78 -9.19 -7.50
CA SER A 584 -20.61 -9.08 -6.65
C SER A 584 -20.59 -7.77 -5.86
N THR A 585 -19.57 -7.60 -5.03
CA THR A 585 -19.44 -6.42 -4.17
C THR A 585 -19.37 -5.13 -4.98
N ILE A 586 -18.89 -5.13 -6.24
CA ILE A 586 -18.85 -3.93 -7.09
C ILE A 586 -20.26 -3.39 -7.36
N ASN A 587 -21.22 -4.28 -7.59
CA ASN A 587 -22.58 -3.89 -7.92
C ASN A 587 -23.26 -3.26 -6.70
N SER A 588 -23.10 -3.87 -5.51
CA SER A 588 -23.59 -3.28 -4.26
C SER A 588 -22.88 -1.96 -3.93
N THR A 589 -21.56 -1.83 -4.16
CA THR A 589 -20.78 -0.60 -3.97
C THR A 589 -21.38 0.57 -4.74
N VAL A 590 -21.67 0.34 -6.01
CA VAL A 590 -22.24 1.33 -6.92
C VAL A 590 -23.69 1.67 -6.54
N GLN A 591 -24.49 0.67 -6.15
CA GLN A 591 -25.83 0.91 -5.62
C GLN A 591 -25.79 1.72 -4.31
N PHE A 592 -24.84 1.44 -3.39
CA PHE A 592 -24.65 2.24 -2.18
C PHE A 592 -24.33 3.69 -2.52
N ARG A 593 -23.44 3.96 -3.50
CA ARG A 593 -23.15 5.33 -3.97
C ARG A 593 -24.42 6.03 -4.48
N LEU A 594 -25.28 5.31 -5.21
CA LEU A 594 -26.56 5.83 -5.68
C LEU A 594 -27.49 6.18 -4.52
N TYR A 595 -27.77 5.24 -3.61
CA TYR A 595 -28.62 5.48 -2.44
C TYR A 595 -28.07 6.60 -1.55
N SER A 596 -26.75 6.61 -1.33
CA SER A 596 -26.04 7.62 -0.54
C SER A 596 -26.32 9.03 -1.06
N SER A 597 -26.22 9.24 -2.38
CA SER A 597 -26.56 10.53 -2.99
C SER A 597 -28.08 10.79 -3.01
N VAL A 598 -28.88 9.81 -3.42
CA VAL A 598 -30.33 9.95 -3.63
C VAL A 598 -31.06 10.31 -2.34
N LEU A 599 -30.79 9.59 -1.25
CA LEU A 599 -31.46 9.80 0.03
C LEU A 599 -31.16 11.17 0.65
N ARG A 600 -30.04 11.82 0.26
CA ARG A 600 -29.67 13.16 0.74
C ARG A 600 -30.13 14.27 -0.20
N ASN A 601 -30.00 14.06 -1.51
CA ASN A 601 -30.08 15.13 -2.49
C ASN A 601 -31.36 15.10 -3.32
N TYR A 602 -32.07 13.97 -3.38
CA TYR A 602 -33.23 13.78 -4.25
C TYR A 602 -34.41 13.17 -3.49
N PRO A 603 -35.10 13.93 -2.61
CA PRO A 603 -36.24 13.42 -1.85
C PRO A 603 -37.29 12.78 -2.76
N ASN A 604 -37.60 11.51 -2.49
CA ASN A 604 -38.50 10.67 -3.28
C ASN A 604 -39.10 9.55 -2.40
N SER A 605 -40.07 8.82 -2.94
CA SER A 605 -40.75 7.71 -2.23
C SER A 605 -40.33 6.31 -2.69
N TRP A 606 -39.50 6.19 -3.73
CA TRP A 606 -39.16 4.93 -4.41
C TRP A 606 -37.88 4.27 -3.87
N MET A 607 -37.01 5.05 -3.24
CA MET A 607 -35.78 4.58 -2.63
C MET A 607 -35.78 5.02 -1.17
N THR A 608 -35.79 4.06 -0.24
CA THR A 608 -35.94 4.34 1.20
C THR A 608 -34.71 3.96 2.00
N ALA A 609 -34.57 4.52 3.21
CA ALA A 609 -33.53 4.09 4.15
C ALA A 609 -33.69 2.62 4.58
N ASN A 610 -34.90 2.06 4.51
CA ASN A 610 -35.14 0.64 4.78
C ASN A 610 -34.58 -0.24 3.66
N ASP A 611 -34.69 0.17 2.38
CA ASP A 611 -34.09 -0.58 1.26
C ASP A 611 -32.57 -0.52 1.33
N TYR A 612 -32.01 0.64 1.69
CA TYR A 612 -30.58 0.78 1.98
C TYR A 612 -30.13 -0.15 3.12
N LYS A 613 -30.90 -0.23 4.21
CA LYS A 613 -30.64 -1.17 5.31
C LYS A 613 -30.65 -2.61 4.81
N LYS A 614 -31.65 -3.01 4.03
CA LYS A 614 -31.69 -4.37 3.44
C LYS A 614 -30.48 -4.64 2.56
N LEU A 615 -30.06 -3.69 1.73
CA LEU A 615 -28.86 -3.80 0.89
C LEU A 615 -27.60 -4.00 1.75
N LEU A 616 -27.44 -3.24 2.84
CA LEU A 616 -26.33 -3.40 3.79
C LEU A 616 -26.27 -4.81 4.42
N TYR A 617 -27.44 -5.33 4.82
CA TYR A 617 -27.52 -6.67 5.42
C TYR A 617 -27.26 -7.78 4.40
N TRP A 618 -27.85 -7.71 3.20
CA TRP A 618 -27.63 -8.71 2.15
C TRP A 618 -26.22 -8.66 1.56
N ASN A 619 -25.63 -7.47 1.42
CA ASN A 619 -24.21 -7.32 1.09
C ASN A 619 -23.34 -8.04 2.11
N THR A 620 -23.63 -7.89 3.41
CA THR A 620 -22.91 -8.60 4.48
C THR A 620 -23.13 -10.12 4.42
N TRP A 621 -24.36 -10.56 4.19
CA TRP A 621 -24.71 -11.98 4.14
C TRP A 621 -24.00 -12.69 2.98
N ALA A 622 -23.92 -12.07 1.81
CA ALA A 622 -23.24 -12.64 0.65
C ALA A 622 -21.75 -12.92 0.91
N GLN A 623 -21.11 -12.17 1.82
CA GLN A 623 -19.72 -12.35 2.23
C GLN A 623 -19.49 -13.57 3.12
N TYR A 624 -20.54 -14.24 3.60
CA TYR A 624 -20.43 -15.44 4.43
C TYR A 624 -20.94 -16.66 3.66
N VAL A 625 -20.17 -17.76 3.65
CA VAL A 625 -20.63 -19.01 3.04
C VAL A 625 -21.89 -19.49 3.78
N GLY A 626 -23.02 -19.50 3.06
CA GLY A 626 -24.34 -19.84 3.61
C GLY A 626 -24.83 -18.90 4.73
N GLY A 627 -24.33 -17.65 4.79
CA GLY A 627 -24.66 -16.73 5.89
C GLY A 627 -24.03 -17.08 7.23
N ASN A 628 -23.11 -18.04 7.28
CA ASN A 628 -22.45 -18.47 8.50
C ASN A 628 -21.25 -17.56 8.82
N THR A 629 -21.34 -16.83 9.92
CA THR A 629 -20.30 -15.87 10.37
C THR A 629 -18.96 -16.52 10.69
N GLN A 630 -18.87 -17.85 10.81
CA GLN A 630 -17.59 -18.57 10.91
C GLN A 630 -16.79 -18.50 9.61
N TRP A 631 -17.47 -18.38 8.46
CA TRP A 631 -16.88 -18.60 7.13
C TRP A 631 -16.98 -17.37 6.22
N PRO A 632 -16.35 -16.23 6.56
CA PRO A 632 -16.28 -15.09 5.66
C PRO A 632 -15.41 -15.40 4.43
N ASP A 633 -15.95 -15.17 3.24
CA ASP A 633 -15.28 -15.36 1.98
C ASP A 633 -15.82 -14.41 0.91
N ALA A 634 -15.11 -13.32 0.69
CA ALA A 634 -15.36 -12.43 -0.43
C ALA A 634 -14.86 -13.09 -1.72
N ASN A 635 -15.76 -13.64 -2.52
CA ASN A 635 -15.41 -14.11 -3.86
C ASN A 635 -15.40 -12.92 -4.84
N GLU A 636 -14.75 -13.08 -5.99
CA GLU A 636 -14.84 -12.06 -7.05
C GLU A 636 -16.29 -11.84 -7.49
N PHE A 637 -17.07 -12.90 -7.66
CA PHE A 637 -18.49 -12.81 -7.95
C PHE A 637 -19.26 -14.05 -7.49
N TRP A 638 -20.59 -13.91 -7.52
CA TRP A 638 -21.57 -14.92 -7.21
C TRP A 638 -22.57 -15.05 -8.35
N ALA A 639 -23.18 -16.23 -8.46
CA ALA A 639 -24.25 -16.52 -9.40
C ALA A 639 -25.20 -17.58 -8.82
N ASP A 640 -26.23 -17.92 -9.59
CA ASP A 640 -27.17 -19.02 -9.27
C ASP A 640 -27.81 -18.88 -7.89
N TRP A 641 -28.27 -17.66 -7.55
CA TRP A 641 -29.12 -17.46 -6.39
C TRP A 641 -30.45 -18.19 -6.57
N ASN A 642 -30.75 -19.12 -5.68
CA ASN A 642 -31.94 -19.97 -5.77
C ASN A 642 -33.13 -19.51 -4.88
N GLY A 643 -32.99 -18.36 -4.22
CA GLY A 643 -33.98 -17.84 -3.27
C GLY A 643 -33.64 -18.04 -1.79
N SER A 644 -32.69 -18.92 -1.47
CA SER A 644 -32.20 -19.12 -0.09
C SER A 644 -30.70 -19.30 0.04
N ASN A 645 -30.01 -19.72 -1.04
CA ASN A 645 -28.57 -19.92 -1.08
C ASN A 645 -27.94 -19.36 -2.37
N ILE A 646 -26.65 -19.00 -2.28
CA ILE A 646 -25.79 -18.73 -3.43
C ILE A 646 -25.17 -20.07 -3.83
N ASP A 647 -25.68 -20.68 -4.91
CA ASP A 647 -25.21 -22.00 -5.34
C ASP A 647 -23.86 -21.95 -6.05
N TYR A 648 -23.50 -20.81 -6.65
CA TYR A 648 -22.19 -20.59 -7.26
C TYR A 648 -21.44 -19.41 -6.62
N ARG A 649 -20.25 -19.71 -6.09
CA ARG A 649 -19.26 -18.72 -5.63
C ARG A 649 -18.01 -18.88 -6.49
N SER A 650 -17.49 -17.79 -7.05
CA SER A 650 -16.36 -17.88 -8.00
C SER A 650 -15.05 -18.31 -7.33
N TRP A 651 -14.08 -18.74 -8.15
CA TRP A 651 -12.84 -19.41 -7.74
C TRP A 651 -11.76 -18.48 -7.16
N ILE A 652 -11.95 -17.15 -7.22
CA ILE A 652 -11.05 -16.18 -6.59
C ILE A 652 -11.62 -15.86 -5.21
N HIS A 653 -10.86 -16.19 -4.17
CA HIS A 653 -11.26 -16.07 -2.77
C HIS A 653 -10.61 -14.88 -2.09
N HIS A 654 -11.23 -14.41 -1.01
CA HIS A 654 -10.75 -13.29 -0.20
C HIS A 654 -10.38 -12.05 -1.04
N ASN A 655 -11.21 -11.75 -2.04
CA ASN A 655 -11.05 -10.66 -3.00
C ASN A 655 -11.58 -9.32 -2.47
N ILE A 656 -11.21 -8.22 -3.13
CA ILE A 656 -11.69 -6.86 -2.90
C ILE A 656 -12.34 -6.24 -4.14
N LEU A 657 -13.16 -6.97 -4.91
CA LEU A 657 -13.88 -6.40 -6.07
C LEU A 657 -15.04 -5.47 -5.61
N GLY A 658 -14.72 -4.28 -5.09
CA GLY A 658 -15.65 -3.30 -4.52
C GLY A 658 -15.44 -3.01 -3.03
N SER A 659 -16.23 -2.07 -2.49
CA SER A 659 -16.11 -1.54 -1.13
C SER A 659 -17.42 -1.31 -0.39
N SER A 660 -17.38 -1.41 0.94
CA SER A 660 -18.58 -1.19 1.74
C SER A 660 -18.36 -0.73 3.18
N ASN A 661 -17.14 -0.66 3.72
CA ASN A 661 -16.95 -0.15 5.08
C ASN A 661 -17.25 1.34 5.18
N TRP A 662 -16.98 2.09 4.10
CA TRP A 662 -17.31 3.51 3.99
C TRP A 662 -18.80 3.80 4.19
N THR A 663 -19.71 2.84 3.92
CA THR A 663 -21.14 3.01 4.15
C THR A 663 -21.45 3.27 5.63
N VAL A 664 -20.76 2.59 6.54
CA VAL A 664 -20.99 2.81 7.98
C VAL A 664 -20.42 4.16 8.42
N VAL A 665 -19.28 4.56 7.85
CA VAL A 665 -18.62 5.83 8.20
C VAL A 665 -19.35 7.05 7.61
N GLU A 666 -19.67 7.02 6.32
CA GLU A 666 -20.25 8.15 5.60
C GLU A 666 -21.76 8.17 5.63
N ASP A 667 -22.42 7.00 5.64
CA ASP A 667 -23.86 6.91 5.55
C ASP A 667 -24.53 6.70 6.90
N VAL A 668 -24.19 5.66 7.64
CA VAL A 668 -24.80 5.43 8.95
C VAL A 668 -24.35 6.50 9.95
N ALA A 669 -23.04 6.66 10.12
CA ALA A 669 -22.46 7.67 10.98
C ALA A 669 -22.40 9.06 10.35
N GLY A 670 -22.68 9.19 9.05
CA GLY A 670 -22.96 10.46 8.38
C GLY A 670 -21.75 11.30 7.97
N LEU A 671 -20.50 10.88 8.19
CA LEU A 671 -19.34 11.76 7.93
C LEU A 671 -19.27 12.19 6.46
N ARG A 672 -19.25 13.50 6.22
CA ARG A 672 -19.04 14.08 4.88
C ARG A 672 -17.69 14.77 4.80
N PRO A 673 -16.76 14.32 3.93
CA PRO A 673 -15.50 15.01 3.71
C PRO A 673 -15.71 16.45 3.17
N ARG A 674 -14.87 17.40 3.61
CA ARG A 674 -15.00 18.84 3.27
C ARG A 674 -13.67 19.47 2.87
N ASN A 675 -13.74 20.65 2.23
CA ASN A 675 -12.56 21.46 1.86
C ASN A 675 -12.16 22.49 2.92
N ASP A 676 -13.01 22.76 3.91
CA ASP A 676 -12.75 23.65 5.03
C ASP A 676 -12.49 22.86 6.33
N ALA A 677 -12.26 23.55 7.45
CA ALA A 677 -12.00 22.91 8.74
C ALA A 677 -13.24 22.29 9.41
N LYS A 678 -14.46 22.60 8.94
CA LYS A 678 -15.71 22.17 9.59
C LYS A 678 -15.87 20.65 9.49
N VAL A 679 -16.63 20.09 10.44
CA VAL A 679 -17.07 18.70 10.41
C VAL A 679 -18.55 18.66 10.09
N GLU A 680 -18.92 17.92 9.06
CA GLU A 680 -20.31 17.72 8.66
C GLU A 680 -20.69 16.27 8.81
N LEU A 681 -21.80 16.05 9.50
CA LEU A 681 -22.47 14.77 9.60
C LEU A 681 -23.85 14.86 8.93
N SER A 682 -24.13 13.95 8.00
CA SER A 682 -25.41 13.79 7.32
C SER A 682 -25.79 12.30 7.28
N PRO A 683 -26.30 11.75 8.40
CA PRO A 683 -26.61 10.32 8.51
C PRO A 683 -27.82 9.93 7.66
N ILE A 684 -27.80 8.72 7.13
CA ILE A 684 -28.97 8.00 6.62
C ILE A 684 -29.51 7.18 7.80
N ASN A 685 -30.62 7.62 8.37
CA ASN A 685 -31.23 6.94 9.51
C ASN A 685 -31.88 5.62 9.08
N ILE A 686 -31.17 4.52 9.32
CA ILE A 686 -31.61 3.13 9.06
C ILE A 686 -32.30 2.48 10.28
N GLY A 687 -32.63 3.26 11.32
CA GLY A 687 -33.25 2.76 12.54
C GLY A 687 -32.37 1.80 13.33
N TRP A 688 -31.07 2.08 13.40
CA TRP A 688 -30.21 1.50 14.43
C TRP A 688 -30.27 2.38 15.67
N ASP A 689 -30.44 1.73 16.82
CA ASP A 689 -30.52 2.33 18.14
C ASP A 689 -29.17 2.86 18.63
N HIS A 690 -28.06 2.27 18.19
CA HIS A 690 -26.73 2.73 18.56
C HIS A 690 -25.69 2.41 17.47
N PHE A 691 -24.61 3.17 17.45
CA PHE A 691 -23.36 2.83 16.75
C PHE A 691 -22.22 3.74 17.23
N THR A 692 -20.99 3.34 16.94
CA THR A 692 -19.85 4.25 16.99
C THR A 692 -18.87 3.98 15.86
N VAL A 693 -18.31 5.07 15.34
CA VAL A 693 -17.11 5.07 14.49
C VAL A 693 -16.04 5.84 15.25
N ASN A 694 -15.08 5.11 15.80
CA ASN A 694 -14.14 5.60 16.79
C ASN A 694 -12.73 5.73 16.21
N ASN A 695 -12.08 6.83 16.56
CA ASN A 695 -10.67 7.11 16.28
C ASN A 695 -10.30 7.16 14.79
N LEU A 696 -11.13 7.80 13.96
CA LEU A 696 -10.75 8.18 12.60
C LEU A 696 -9.62 9.21 12.63
N ARG A 697 -8.61 9.09 11.78
CA ARG A 697 -7.58 10.13 11.64
C ARG A 697 -8.06 11.20 10.65
N TYR A 698 -8.63 12.28 11.18
CA TYR A 698 -9.22 13.38 10.41
C TYR A 698 -8.38 14.65 10.60
N ARG A 699 -7.57 14.99 9.58
CA ARG A 699 -6.77 16.22 9.50
C ARG A 699 -5.90 16.47 10.75
N ASN A 700 -5.09 15.47 11.08
CA ASN A 700 -4.22 15.43 12.26
C ASN A 700 -4.91 15.42 13.63
N ALA A 701 -6.23 15.28 13.68
CA ALA A 701 -6.98 14.99 14.90
C ALA A 701 -7.60 13.59 14.85
N ASP A 702 -7.92 13.05 16.02
CA ASP A 702 -8.69 11.81 16.16
C ASP A 702 -10.18 12.15 16.31
N LEU A 703 -10.99 11.72 15.35
CA LEU A 703 -12.43 11.98 15.32
C LEU A 703 -13.20 10.70 15.68
N THR A 704 -14.07 10.80 16.68
CA THR A 704 -15.01 9.73 17.06
C THR A 704 -16.44 10.25 16.91
N ILE A 705 -17.30 9.43 16.32
CA ILE A 705 -18.74 9.68 16.14
C ILE A 705 -19.49 8.60 16.93
N VAL A 706 -20.49 9.01 17.72
CA VAL A 706 -21.32 8.08 18.51
C VAL A 706 -22.79 8.44 18.36
N TRP A 707 -23.62 7.44 18.19
CA TRP A 707 -25.08 7.52 18.34
C TRP A 707 -25.51 6.51 19.40
N ASP A 708 -26.30 6.97 20.36
CA ASP A 708 -26.97 6.15 21.37
C ASP A 708 -28.38 6.73 21.55
N ASP A 709 -29.42 6.01 21.12
CA ASP A 709 -30.77 6.54 20.99
C ASP A 709 -31.43 6.81 22.35
N PRO A 710 -31.63 8.09 22.74
CA PRO A 710 -32.25 8.40 24.03
C PRO A 710 -33.70 7.90 24.15
N ALA A 711 -34.33 7.52 23.03
CA ALA A 711 -35.72 7.05 23.02
C ALA A 711 -35.87 5.57 23.42
N ASP A 712 -34.81 4.76 23.36
CA ASP A 712 -34.89 3.33 23.71
C ASP A 712 -34.73 3.07 25.22
N GLY A 713 -34.18 4.03 25.96
CA GLY A 713 -33.96 3.97 27.41
C GLY A 713 -32.80 3.05 27.83
N VAL A 714 -31.87 2.73 26.93
CA VAL A 714 -30.75 1.81 27.16
C VAL A 714 -29.41 2.51 26.88
N VAL A 715 -28.65 2.77 27.94
CA VAL A 715 -27.27 3.27 27.80
C VAL A 715 -26.35 2.17 27.23
N ARG A 716 -25.89 2.31 25.99
CA ARG A 716 -24.99 1.34 25.32
C ARG A 716 -23.53 1.66 25.53
N TYR A 717 -23.19 2.93 25.66
CA TYR A 717 -21.82 3.41 25.80
C TYR A 717 -21.62 4.14 27.14
N PRO A 718 -21.32 3.42 28.25
CA PRO A 718 -21.14 4.03 29.56
C PRO A 718 -20.11 5.17 29.54
N GLY A 719 -20.48 6.33 30.08
CA GLY A 719 -19.63 7.53 30.10
C GLY A 719 -19.74 8.41 28.84
N VAL A 720 -20.51 8.00 27.85
CA VAL A 720 -20.92 8.82 26.70
C VAL A 720 -22.39 9.23 26.87
N PRO A 721 -22.76 10.49 26.59
CA PRO A 721 -24.14 10.93 26.67
C PRO A 721 -24.95 10.30 25.53
N GLU A 722 -26.21 9.95 25.83
CA GLU A 722 -27.19 9.62 24.81
C GLU A 722 -27.37 10.78 23.82
N GLY A 723 -27.70 10.44 22.58
CA GLY A 723 -27.75 11.33 21.43
C GLY A 723 -26.60 11.14 20.44
N TYR A 724 -26.52 12.03 19.47
CA TYR A 724 -25.60 11.99 18.35
C TYR A 724 -24.41 12.92 18.60
N SER A 725 -23.26 12.35 18.94
CA SER A 725 -22.10 13.08 19.45
C SER A 725 -20.87 12.95 18.56
N ILE A 726 -20.08 14.03 18.50
CA ILE A 726 -18.70 14.02 18.01
C ILE A 726 -17.71 14.26 19.15
N TYR A 727 -16.57 13.59 19.05
CA TYR A 727 -15.42 13.76 19.93
C TYR A 727 -14.18 14.03 19.08
N VAL A 728 -13.35 14.96 19.53
CA VAL A 728 -12.07 15.29 18.93
C VAL A 728 -10.98 15.02 19.97
N ASN A 729 -10.01 14.16 19.63
CA ASN A 729 -8.95 13.70 20.51
C ASN A 729 -9.50 13.16 21.85
N GLY A 730 -10.57 12.35 21.78
CA GLY A 730 -11.25 11.76 22.94
C GLY A 730 -12.08 12.73 23.78
N SER A 731 -12.10 14.03 23.45
CA SER A 731 -12.89 15.04 24.16
C SER A 731 -14.16 15.38 23.39
N ARG A 732 -15.30 15.43 24.09
CA ARG A 732 -16.61 15.73 23.50
C ARG A 732 -16.62 17.13 22.89
N ALA A 733 -16.97 17.22 21.61
CA ALA A 733 -17.00 18.46 20.84
C ALA A 733 -18.44 18.97 20.62
N ALA A 734 -19.38 18.10 20.28
CA ALA A 734 -20.80 18.45 20.13
C ALA A 734 -21.70 17.23 20.36
N THR A 735 -22.95 17.48 20.76
CA THR A 735 -24.03 16.49 20.87
C THR A 735 -25.34 17.10 20.36
N VAL A 736 -26.01 16.41 19.44
CA VAL A 736 -27.38 16.69 18.99
C VAL A 736 -28.28 15.57 19.53
N ASN A 737 -29.44 15.89 20.10
CA ASN A 737 -30.28 14.91 20.79
C ASN A 737 -30.94 13.88 19.87
N SER A 738 -30.88 14.08 18.56
CA SER A 738 -31.48 13.22 17.54
C SER A 738 -30.52 12.93 16.40
N LEU A 739 -30.68 11.79 15.73
CA LEU A 739 -29.91 11.40 14.56
C LEU A 739 -30.38 12.16 13.32
N VAL A 740 -29.90 13.39 13.17
CA VAL A 740 -30.20 14.32 12.06
C VAL A 740 -28.92 14.96 11.51
N PRO A 741 -28.94 15.51 10.29
CA PRO A 741 -27.77 16.21 9.76
C PRO A 741 -27.36 17.41 10.62
N PHE A 742 -26.06 17.59 10.82
CA PHE A 742 -25.50 18.79 11.42
C PHE A 742 -24.10 19.12 10.91
N THR A 743 -23.75 20.39 10.96
CA THR A 743 -22.37 20.87 10.74
C THR A 743 -21.87 21.54 12.01
N TRP A 744 -20.69 21.16 12.47
CA TRP A 744 -20.01 21.79 13.60
C TRP A 744 -18.79 22.58 13.13
N ASP A 745 -18.69 23.83 13.58
CA ASP A 745 -17.56 24.71 13.31
C ASP A 745 -16.54 24.61 14.45
N PRO A 746 -15.34 24.03 14.24
CA PRO A 746 -14.35 23.89 15.30
C PRO A 746 -13.83 25.23 15.81
N ALA A 747 -13.88 26.31 15.03
CA ALA A 747 -13.33 27.59 15.44
C ALA A 747 -14.22 28.29 16.48
N THR A 748 -15.54 28.22 16.31
CA THR A 748 -16.52 28.90 17.18
C THR A 748 -17.24 27.95 18.13
N GLY A 749 -17.28 26.65 17.80
CA GLY A 749 -18.09 25.65 18.46
C GLY A 749 -19.54 25.64 17.99
N ASP A 750 -19.94 26.47 17.01
CA ASP A 750 -21.32 26.55 16.57
C ASP A 750 -21.78 25.27 15.86
N VAL A 751 -23.04 24.91 16.04
CA VAL A 751 -23.68 23.76 15.40
C VAL A 751 -24.87 24.22 14.57
N THR A 752 -24.85 23.96 13.27
CA THR A 752 -25.97 24.16 12.35
C THR A 752 -26.72 22.85 12.18
N THR A 753 -27.97 22.79 12.62
CA THR A 753 -28.83 21.59 12.52
C THR A 753 -30.31 21.94 12.62
N SER A 754 -31.19 21.01 12.23
CA SER A 754 -32.62 21.04 12.55
C SER A 754 -32.96 20.41 13.90
N GLY A 755 -32.01 19.68 14.51
CA GLY A 755 -32.17 19.01 15.80
C GLY A 755 -31.97 19.94 16.99
N THR A 756 -32.19 19.41 18.21
CA THR A 756 -31.86 20.13 19.45
C THR A 756 -30.40 19.87 19.82
N VAL A 757 -29.60 20.93 19.91
CA VAL A 757 -28.20 20.86 20.32
C VAL A 757 -28.14 20.75 21.85
N GLY A 758 -27.65 19.61 22.35
CA GLY A 758 -27.51 19.34 23.78
C GLY A 758 -26.16 19.79 24.36
N TYR A 759 -25.13 19.91 23.52
CA TYR A 759 -23.80 20.41 23.90
C TYR A 759 -23.00 20.80 22.68
N HIS A 760 -22.13 21.79 22.81
CA HIS A 760 -21.13 22.13 21.82
C HIS A 760 -19.99 22.94 22.46
N THR A 761 -18.79 22.85 21.89
CA THR A 761 -17.63 23.65 22.30
C THR A 761 -16.69 23.89 21.11
N ALA A 762 -15.87 24.93 21.19
CA ALA A 762 -14.84 25.21 20.20
C ALA A 762 -13.61 24.31 20.41
N VAL A 763 -12.98 23.91 19.30
CA VAL A 763 -11.70 23.19 19.24
C VAL A 763 -10.85 23.84 18.11
N PRO A 764 -10.27 25.03 18.34
CA PRO A 764 -9.69 25.88 17.27
C PRO A 764 -8.43 25.31 16.60
N GLY A 765 -7.95 24.12 17.01
CA GLY A 765 -6.79 23.44 16.42
C GLY A 765 -7.11 22.48 15.27
N LEU A 766 -8.38 22.22 14.95
CA LEU A 766 -8.72 21.36 13.81
C LEU A 766 -8.46 22.09 12.48
N GLN A 767 -7.65 21.49 11.62
CA GLN A 767 -7.12 22.12 10.41
C GLN A 767 -8.06 21.95 9.21
N ALA A 768 -8.01 22.89 8.26
CA ALA A 768 -8.48 22.61 6.90
C ALA A 768 -7.52 21.64 6.20
N PRO A 769 -7.96 20.84 5.19
CA PRO A 769 -7.12 19.84 4.54
C PRO A 769 -5.77 20.36 4.03
N ASN A 770 -5.74 21.54 3.41
CA ASN A 770 -4.53 22.15 2.85
C ASN A 770 -3.58 22.79 3.88
N GLN A 771 -3.98 22.78 5.16
CA GLN A 771 -3.16 23.24 6.28
C GLN A 771 -2.51 22.07 7.02
N VAL A 772 -2.89 20.83 6.69
CA VAL A 772 -2.30 19.64 7.29
C VAL A 772 -0.87 19.48 6.81
N VAL A 773 0.03 19.21 7.75
CA VAL A 773 1.44 18.91 7.46
C VAL A 773 1.64 17.40 7.55
N GLN A 774 2.03 16.79 6.44
CA GLN A 774 2.51 15.41 6.39
C GLN A 774 4.05 15.40 6.49
N SER A 775 4.59 14.69 7.47
CA SER A 775 6.04 14.66 7.72
C SER A 775 6.58 13.29 8.15
N SER A 776 5.75 12.24 8.12
CA SER A 776 6.24 10.90 8.44
C SER A 776 7.28 10.48 7.40
N PRO A 777 8.32 9.71 7.78
CA PRO A 777 9.35 9.25 6.84
C PRO A 777 8.76 8.57 5.60
N ARG A 778 7.68 7.80 5.80
CA ARG A 778 6.96 7.12 4.71
C ARG A 778 6.32 8.11 3.74
N MET A 779 5.64 9.14 4.24
CA MET A 779 5.03 10.15 3.37
C MET A 779 6.09 10.97 2.66
N VAL A 780 7.18 11.33 3.34
CA VAL A 780 8.30 12.07 2.73
C VAL A 780 8.89 11.28 1.56
N ASP A 781 9.15 9.98 1.74
CA ASP A 781 9.66 9.11 0.68
C ASP A 781 8.70 8.95 -0.50
N MET A 782 7.43 8.59 -0.23
CA MET A 782 6.42 8.41 -1.29
C MET A 782 6.21 9.68 -2.09
N LEU A 783 6.10 10.83 -1.44
CA LEU A 783 5.86 12.08 -2.14
C LEU A 783 7.12 12.56 -2.88
N ALA A 784 8.32 12.32 -2.35
CA ALA A 784 9.56 12.60 -3.07
C ALA A 784 9.66 11.78 -4.37
N LYS A 785 9.29 10.49 -4.32
CA LYS A 785 9.15 9.60 -5.50
C LYS A 785 8.13 10.10 -6.51
N ALA A 786 7.05 10.74 -6.04
CA ALA A 786 6.03 11.38 -6.88
C ALA A 786 6.37 12.82 -7.31
N GLY A 787 7.58 13.32 -7.03
CA GLY A 787 8.03 14.64 -7.47
C GLY A 787 7.74 15.79 -6.51
N VAL A 788 7.21 15.53 -5.31
CA VAL A 788 6.82 16.51 -4.30
C VAL A 788 7.81 16.53 -3.14
N ASP A 789 8.34 17.71 -2.82
CA ASP A 789 9.17 17.90 -1.64
C ASP A 789 8.31 18.29 -0.43
N LEU A 790 8.21 17.42 0.58
CA LEU A 790 7.52 17.74 1.83
C LEU A 790 8.41 18.48 2.83
N THR A 791 9.72 18.59 2.55
CA THR A 791 10.70 19.19 3.47
C THR A 791 10.96 20.68 3.22
N GLY A 792 10.40 21.23 2.13
CA GLY A 792 10.53 22.64 1.78
C GLY A 792 9.84 22.98 0.47
N THR A 793 9.82 24.26 0.11
CA THR A 793 9.21 24.78 -1.12
C THR A 793 10.22 25.52 -2.02
N PRO A 794 11.41 24.95 -2.29
CA PRO A 794 12.39 25.63 -3.13
C PRO A 794 11.89 25.78 -4.58
N THR A 795 12.31 26.86 -5.24
CA THR A 795 12.02 27.06 -6.66
C THR A 795 12.79 26.06 -7.52
N ASN A 796 12.09 25.27 -8.34
CA ASN A 796 12.72 24.39 -9.33
C ASN A 796 13.34 25.23 -10.45
N LEU A 797 14.67 25.24 -10.53
CA LEU A 797 15.46 25.95 -11.53
C LEU A 797 15.47 25.25 -12.90
N ALA A 798 15.11 23.96 -12.95
CA ALA A 798 14.99 23.24 -14.21
C ALA A 798 13.73 23.63 -15.00
N ALA A 799 12.69 24.12 -14.30
CA ALA A 799 11.46 24.59 -14.94
C ALA A 799 11.76 25.78 -15.87
N GLY A 800 11.47 25.62 -17.16
CA GLY A 800 11.74 26.63 -18.19
C GLY A 800 13.19 26.69 -18.68
N ALA A 801 14.08 25.81 -18.24
CA ALA A 801 15.42 25.67 -18.81
C ALA A 801 15.35 25.15 -20.26
N THR A 802 16.29 25.57 -21.11
CA THR A 802 16.47 24.94 -22.43
C THR A 802 17.23 23.63 -22.24
N THR A 803 16.78 22.56 -22.89
CA THR A 803 17.34 21.22 -22.67
C THR A 803 17.95 20.64 -23.94
N SER A 804 19.07 19.93 -23.78
CA SER A 804 19.76 19.22 -24.86
C SER A 804 20.36 17.91 -24.34
N ALA A 805 20.76 17.01 -25.23
CA ALA A 805 21.34 15.72 -24.84
C ALA A 805 22.36 15.22 -25.86
N SER A 806 23.23 14.29 -25.46
CA SER A 806 24.16 13.59 -26.38
C SER A 806 23.42 12.81 -27.46
N TYR A 807 22.25 12.27 -27.11
CA TYR A 807 21.39 11.47 -27.95
C TYR A 807 19.96 11.58 -27.41
N THR A 808 18.97 11.53 -28.31
CA THR A 808 17.55 11.42 -27.94
C THR A 808 16.93 10.35 -28.81
N GLY A 809 16.44 9.28 -28.17
CA GLY A 809 15.80 8.16 -28.85
C GLY A 809 14.41 8.50 -29.36
N SER A 810 13.98 7.77 -30.38
CA SER A 810 12.63 7.89 -30.94
C SER A 810 11.56 7.70 -29.86
N GLY A 811 10.49 8.50 -29.91
CA GLY A 811 9.40 8.47 -28.93
C GLY A 811 9.70 9.18 -27.60
N SER A 812 10.84 9.86 -27.48
CA SER A 812 11.20 10.67 -26.30
C SER A 812 11.63 12.08 -26.72
N THR A 813 11.60 13.05 -25.81
CA THR A 813 12.06 14.42 -26.08
C THR A 813 12.86 14.95 -24.90
N THR A 814 13.77 15.89 -25.13
CA THR A 814 14.51 16.51 -24.03
C THR A 814 13.60 17.32 -23.11
N ALA A 815 12.53 17.92 -23.62
CA ALA A 815 11.54 18.66 -22.82
C ALA A 815 10.76 17.75 -21.86
N GLY A 816 10.62 16.46 -22.20
CA GLY A 816 9.85 15.51 -21.39
C GLY A 816 10.44 15.20 -20.02
N ALA A 817 11.66 15.65 -19.70
CA ALA A 817 12.26 15.46 -18.37
C ALA A 817 12.31 16.75 -17.53
N VAL A 818 11.57 17.80 -17.92
CA VAL A 818 11.47 19.07 -17.19
C VAL A 818 10.05 19.62 -17.20
N ASP A 819 9.05 18.74 -17.28
CA ASP A 819 7.64 19.12 -17.27
C ASP A 819 7.08 19.31 -15.84
N GLY A 820 7.88 18.92 -14.84
CA GLY A 820 7.58 19.09 -13.43
C GLY A 820 7.07 17.84 -12.74
N TYR A 821 6.80 16.75 -13.46
CA TYR A 821 6.18 15.54 -12.92
C TYR A 821 6.95 14.28 -13.34
N PRO A 822 7.33 13.40 -12.40
CA PRO A 822 8.06 12.19 -12.75
C PRO A 822 7.17 11.07 -13.31
N THR A 823 6.10 11.41 -14.04
CA THR A 823 5.21 10.45 -14.69
C THR A 823 5.96 9.64 -15.74
N ASN A 824 5.43 8.47 -16.10
CA ASN A 824 6.10 7.57 -17.05
C ASN A 824 6.41 8.20 -18.41
N GLU A 825 5.54 9.13 -18.83
CA GLU A 825 5.60 9.93 -20.05
C GLU A 825 4.99 11.32 -19.76
N PRO A 826 5.41 12.37 -20.51
CA PRO A 826 6.55 12.37 -21.43
C PRO A 826 7.88 12.13 -20.68
N PHE A 827 8.96 11.83 -21.41
CA PHE A 827 10.29 11.59 -20.81
C PHE A 827 11.41 11.88 -21.84
N TRP A 828 12.66 11.96 -21.37
CA TRP A 828 13.85 11.88 -22.22
C TRP A 828 14.50 10.51 -22.11
N GLY A 829 14.96 9.92 -23.22
CA GLY A 829 15.70 8.66 -23.20
C GLY A 829 16.78 8.57 -24.27
N ALA A 830 17.90 7.90 -23.95
CA ALA A 830 19.00 7.63 -24.88
C ALA A 830 18.80 6.33 -25.69
N GLY A 831 17.56 5.88 -25.89
CA GLY A 831 17.24 4.60 -26.56
C GLY A 831 17.79 4.54 -27.99
N GLY A 832 18.65 3.56 -28.27
CA GLY A 832 19.34 3.42 -29.57
C GLY A 832 20.70 4.15 -29.66
N SER A 833 21.13 4.85 -28.61
CA SER A 833 22.45 5.48 -28.56
C SER A 833 23.58 4.45 -28.72
N PRO A 834 24.62 4.70 -29.54
CA PRO A 834 25.80 3.83 -29.59
C PRO A 834 26.74 4.05 -28.39
N ASN A 835 26.48 5.07 -27.56
CA ASN A 835 27.42 5.50 -26.53
C ASN A 835 27.36 4.60 -25.28
N SER A 836 28.51 4.39 -24.65
CA SER A 836 28.60 3.81 -23.30
C SER A 836 28.16 4.80 -22.21
N GLN A 837 28.31 6.10 -22.47
CA GLN A 837 27.83 7.19 -21.62
C GLN A 837 27.00 8.17 -22.44
N ASP A 838 25.88 8.62 -21.87
CA ASP A 838 25.04 9.66 -22.44
C ASP A 838 24.87 10.80 -21.44
N TRP A 839 24.66 12.02 -21.95
CA TRP A 839 24.43 13.18 -21.11
C TRP A 839 23.13 13.90 -21.44
N TYR A 840 22.52 14.48 -20.40
CA TYR A 840 21.35 15.35 -20.47
C TYR A 840 21.67 16.70 -19.83
N GLU A 841 21.43 17.80 -20.53
CA GLU A 841 21.83 19.15 -20.16
C GLU A 841 20.61 20.04 -19.86
N LEU A 842 20.75 20.84 -18.80
CA LEU A 842 19.94 22.01 -18.49
C LEU A 842 20.76 23.28 -18.77
N ASN A 843 20.24 24.15 -19.63
CA ASN A 843 20.74 25.50 -19.82
C ASN A 843 19.72 26.50 -19.26
N PHE A 844 20.09 27.15 -18.16
CA PHE A 844 19.23 28.09 -17.44
C PHE A 844 19.10 29.46 -18.11
N GLY A 845 19.80 29.71 -19.22
CA GLY A 845 19.84 30.99 -19.93
C GLY A 845 20.69 32.07 -19.26
N ALA A 846 20.84 32.02 -17.92
CA ALA A 846 21.71 32.86 -17.12
C ALA A 846 22.35 32.04 -15.99
N ALA A 847 23.44 32.54 -15.39
CA ALA A 847 24.06 31.89 -14.24
C ALA A 847 23.08 31.78 -13.07
N ARG A 848 22.91 30.57 -12.53
CA ARG A 848 22.08 30.27 -11.36
C ARG A 848 22.92 29.60 -10.29
N THR A 849 22.67 29.95 -9.04
CA THR A 849 23.22 29.22 -7.90
C THR A 849 22.36 28.01 -7.61
N LEU A 850 22.98 26.84 -7.39
CA LEU A 850 22.30 25.59 -7.05
C LEU A 850 23.19 24.70 -6.19
N ASN A 851 22.57 23.86 -5.37
CA ASN A 851 23.25 22.93 -4.44
C ASN A 851 22.55 21.57 -4.32
N GLU A 852 21.46 21.35 -5.08
CA GLU A 852 20.68 20.12 -5.06
C GLU A 852 20.15 19.82 -6.46
N VAL A 853 20.25 18.55 -6.89
CA VAL A 853 19.62 18.01 -8.11
C VAL A 853 18.87 16.74 -7.74
N ARG A 854 17.62 16.62 -8.19
CA ARG A 854 16.80 15.41 -8.06
C ARG A 854 16.60 14.80 -9.45
N LEU A 855 16.89 13.52 -9.57
CA LEU A 855 16.81 12.76 -10.82
C LEU A 855 15.78 11.66 -10.70
N TYR A 856 14.97 11.50 -11.74
CA TYR A 856 13.95 10.46 -11.82
C TYR A 856 14.27 9.55 -13.00
N PHE A 857 15.01 8.46 -12.77
CA PHE A 857 15.42 7.56 -13.86
C PHE A 857 14.25 6.68 -14.32
N LYS A 858 14.09 6.58 -15.64
CA LYS A 858 13.05 5.74 -16.24
C LYS A 858 13.38 4.25 -16.07
N ASP A 859 12.37 3.49 -15.66
CA ASP A 859 12.35 2.03 -15.78
C ASP A 859 11.24 1.63 -16.76
N SER A 860 11.53 0.68 -17.64
CA SER A 860 10.55 0.19 -18.61
C SER A 860 9.99 -1.19 -18.28
N ARG A 861 10.28 -1.75 -17.10
CA ARG A 861 9.74 -3.06 -16.70
C ARG A 861 8.24 -3.02 -16.41
N PRO A 862 7.50 -4.08 -16.78
CA PRO A 862 7.93 -5.24 -17.59
C PRO A 862 8.01 -4.94 -19.10
N ALA A 863 7.31 -3.90 -19.56
CA ALA A 863 7.03 -3.61 -20.97
C ALA A 863 8.24 -3.67 -21.92
N SER A 864 9.44 -3.29 -21.47
CA SER A 864 10.67 -3.51 -22.24
C SER A 864 11.96 -3.47 -21.39
N THR A 865 13.06 -3.88 -22.01
CA THR A 865 14.42 -3.77 -21.46
C THR A 865 15.14 -2.47 -21.84
N ALA A 866 14.49 -1.58 -22.59
CA ALA A 866 15.15 -0.42 -23.21
C ALA A 866 15.76 0.56 -22.21
N TYR A 867 15.04 0.86 -21.13
CA TYR A 867 15.47 1.84 -20.13
C TYR A 867 15.62 1.22 -18.74
N ARG A 868 16.76 1.52 -18.11
CA ARG A 868 17.08 1.15 -16.72
C ARG A 868 17.82 2.31 -16.05
N ALA A 869 17.90 2.28 -14.73
CA ALA A 869 18.82 3.14 -13.99
C ALA A 869 20.26 2.95 -14.50
N PRO A 870 21.05 4.03 -14.62
CA PRO A 870 22.44 3.93 -15.07
C PRO A 870 23.30 3.16 -14.05
N SER A 871 24.43 2.60 -14.47
CA SER A 871 25.37 1.97 -13.53
C SER A 871 26.11 3.00 -12.66
N ALA A 872 26.29 4.20 -13.18
CA ALA A 872 26.82 5.36 -12.46
C ALA A 872 26.34 6.65 -13.13
N TYR A 873 26.26 7.75 -12.39
CA TYR A 873 26.02 9.07 -12.95
C TYR A 873 26.79 10.14 -12.18
N THR A 874 27.04 11.29 -12.80
CA THR A 874 27.72 12.44 -12.17
C THR A 874 27.08 13.74 -12.64
N ILE A 875 26.86 14.69 -11.73
CA ILE A 875 26.46 16.05 -12.09
C ILE A 875 27.72 16.84 -12.49
N GLN A 876 27.63 17.52 -13.62
CA GLN A 876 28.69 18.36 -14.16
C GLN A 876 28.14 19.76 -14.43
N TYR A 877 29.00 20.78 -14.38
CA TYR A 877 28.67 22.13 -14.80
C TYR A 877 29.68 22.65 -15.81
N TYR A 878 29.25 23.59 -16.64
CA TYR A 878 30.14 24.26 -17.59
C TYR A 878 30.81 25.45 -16.90
N ASP A 879 32.14 25.44 -16.80
CA ASP A 879 32.93 26.48 -16.12
C ASP A 879 33.24 27.71 -16.99
N GLY A 880 32.72 27.73 -18.23
CA GLY A 880 33.01 28.73 -19.25
C GLY A 880 33.98 28.24 -20.33
N SER A 881 34.69 27.14 -20.09
CA SER A 881 35.62 26.53 -21.03
C SER A 881 35.34 25.04 -21.26
N SER A 882 35.04 24.30 -20.18
CA SER A 882 34.94 22.85 -20.18
C SER A 882 33.83 22.36 -19.24
N TRP A 883 33.45 21.10 -19.40
CA TRP A 883 32.57 20.41 -18.46
C TRP A 883 33.38 19.82 -17.32
N VAL A 884 33.10 20.26 -16.10
CA VAL A 884 33.78 19.78 -14.89
C VAL A 884 32.78 19.16 -13.92
N ASN A 885 33.24 18.19 -13.12
CA ASN A 885 32.41 17.57 -12.10
C ASN A 885 32.05 18.59 -11.01
N VAL A 886 30.81 18.57 -10.55
CA VAL A 886 30.44 19.30 -9.34
C VAL A 886 31.18 18.65 -8.16
N PRO A 887 31.98 19.39 -7.38
CA PRO A 887 32.73 18.83 -6.26
C PRO A 887 31.79 18.41 -5.12
N GLY A 888 32.19 17.43 -4.30
CA GLY A 888 31.50 17.10 -3.05
C GLY A 888 30.06 16.57 -3.20
N GLN A 889 29.75 15.86 -4.29
CA GLN A 889 28.43 15.26 -4.51
C GLN A 889 28.14 14.13 -3.50
N SER A 890 27.11 14.31 -2.68
CA SER A 890 26.47 13.27 -1.88
C SER A 890 25.23 12.77 -2.62
N LYS A 891 25.03 11.45 -2.69
CA LYS A 891 23.94 10.80 -3.42
C LYS A 891 23.11 9.93 -2.50
N SER A 892 21.79 10.00 -2.63
CA SER A 892 20.83 9.14 -1.95
C SER A 892 19.78 8.62 -2.95
N PRO A 893 19.71 7.31 -3.21
CA PRO A 893 20.63 6.27 -2.74
C PRO A 893 22.06 6.44 -3.27
N ALA A 894 23.02 5.76 -2.62
CA ALA A 894 24.44 5.83 -2.99
C ALA A 894 24.69 5.25 -4.39
N ALA A 895 24.10 4.08 -4.67
CA ALA A 895 24.02 3.51 -6.01
C ALA A 895 22.81 4.08 -6.75
N ALA A 896 22.94 4.28 -8.06
CA ALA A 896 21.83 4.75 -8.88
C ALA A 896 20.66 3.76 -8.84
N ARG A 897 19.46 4.28 -8.65
CA ARG A 897 18.23 3.48 -8.57
C ARG A 897 17.20 3.97 -9.57
N ALA A 898 16.28 3.10 -9.98
CA ALA A 898 15.15 3.52 -10.81
C ALA A 898 14.25 4.52 -10.04
N ASN A 899 13.61 5.41 -10.80
CA ASN A 899 12.90 6.59 -10.30
C ASN A 899 13.80 7.52 -9.45
N TYR A 900 13.43 7.81 -8.20
CA TYR A 900 13.99 8.92 -7.43
C TYR A 900 15.43 8.75 -6.93
N ASN A 901 16.27 9.74 -7.23
CA ASN A 901 17.64 9.91 -6.73
C ASN A 901 17.88 11.38 -6.34
N LEU A 902 18.41 11.61 -5.15
CA LEU A 902 18.78 12.93 -4.64
C LEU A 902 20.30 13.10 -4.71
N VAL A 903 20.75 14.23 -5.25
CA VAL A 903 22.15 14.65 -5.26
C VAL A 903 22.27 16.00 -4.56
N GLN A 904 23.12 16.09 -3.55
CA GLN A 904 23.43 17.33 -2.83
C GLN A 904 24.92 17.63 -2.90
N PHE A 905 25.30 18.91 -2.95
CA PHE A 905 26.69 19.32 -3.10
C PHE A 905 26.91 20.77 -2.60
N PRO A 906 28.14 21.21 -2.32
CA PRO A 906 28.45 22.62 -2.07
C PRO A 906 27.93 23.51 -3.20
N ALA A 907 27.32 24.64 -2.85
CA ALA A 907 26.67 25.51 -3.84
C ALA A 907 27.64 25.95 -4.93
N ILE A 908 27.24 25.74 -6.19
CA ILE A 908 27.93 26.24 -7.38
C ILE A 908 27.10 27.32 -8.04
N THR A 909 27.73 28.15 -8.87
CA THR A 909 27.03 29.09 -9.76
C THR A 909 27.38 28.75 -11.20
N ALA A 910 26.37 28.36 -11.98
CA ALA A 910 26.57 27.92 -13.36
C ALA A 910 25.36 28.28 -14.22
N GLN A 911 25.60 28.55 -15.51
CA GLN A 911 24.52 28.72 -16.49
C GLN A 911 24.04 27.39 -17.07
N ARG A 912 24.94 26.40 -17.14
CA ARG A 912 24.70 25.10 -17.77
C ARG A 912 25.15 23.99 -16.84
N VAL A 913 24.28 23.01 -16.66
CA VAL A 913 24.51 21.82 -15.83
C VAL A 913 24.10 20.61 -16.65
N ARG A 914 24.84 19.50 -16.54
CA ARG A 914 24.46 18.25 -17.18
C ARG A 914 24.60 17.05 -16.24
N ILE A 915 23.80 16.04 -16.51
CA ILE A 915 23.91 14.70 -15.94
C ILE A 915 24.70 13.87 -16.93
N LEU A 916 25.88 13.38 -16.56
CA LEU A 916 26.62 12.38 -17.33
C LEU A 916 26.32 11.01 -16.73
N ALA A 917 25.68 10.13 -17.50
CA ALA A 917 25.25 8.81 -17.05
C ALA A 917 25.96 7.69 -17.83
N THR A 918 26.52 6.73 -17.11
CA THR A 918 27.04 5.48 -17.67
C THR A 918 25.88 4.50 -17.81
N ASN A 919 25.59 4.10 -19.05
CA ASN A 919 24.49 3.19 -19.34
C ASN A 919 24.70 1.82 -18.66
N ALA A 920 23.62 1.24 -18.13
CA ALA A 920 23.66 -0.13 -17.61
C ALA A 920 23.87 -1.15 -18.74
N SER A 921 24.42 -2.33 -18.42
CA SER A 921 24.64 -3.38 -19.40
C SER A 921 23.32 -3.78 -20.08
N GLY A 922 23.28 -3.73 -21.41
CA GLY A 922 22.11 -4.11 -22.21
C GLY A 922 20.93 -3.13 -22.18
N ALA A 923 21.05 -1.96 -21.53
CA ALA A 923 19.99 -0.96 -21.43
C ALA A 923 20.53 0.47 -21.60
N LYS A 924 19.63 1.45 -21.74
CA LYS A 924 19.97 2.87 -21.85
C LYS A 924 19.38 3.67 -20.70
N THR A 925 19.97 4.84 -20.48
CA THR A 925 19.47 5.80 -19.49
C THR A 925 18.28 6.57 -20.05
N GLY A 926 17.26 6.78 -19.22
CA GLY A 926 16.21 7.76 -19.47
C GLY A 926 15.85 8.49 -18.17
N LEU A 927 15.28 9.67 -18.31
CA LEU A 927 14.83 10.53 -17.21
C LEU A 927 13.36 10.87 -17.45
N THR A 928 12.49 10.56 -16.49
CA THR A 928 11.12 11.06 -16.46
C THR A 928 11.07 12.49 -15.95
N GLU A 929 12.00 12.90 -15.09
CA GLU A 929 12.08 14.27 -14.58
C GLU A 929 13.48 14.59 -14.05
N VAL A 930 13.86 15.87 -14.12
CA VAL A 930 15.05 16.47 -13.51
C VAL A 930 14.63 17.76 -12.81
N LYS A 931 14.92 17.86 -11.52
CA LYS A 931 14.70 19.10 -10.75
C LYS A 931 16.02 19.61 -10.18
N ALA A 932 16.22 20.92 -10.22
CA ALA A 932 17.43 21.57 -9.70
C ALA A 932 17.03 22.66 -8.72
N PHE A 933 17.70 22.75 -7.57
CA PHE A 933 17.31 23.66 -6.49
C PHE A 933 18.51 24.37 -5.86
N ASN A 934 18.22 25.52 -5.27
CA ASN A 934 19.06 26.18 -4.27
C ASN A 934 18.33 26.15 -2.92
N ARG A 935 18.70 25.22 -2.05
CA ARG A 935 18.08 25.07 -0.71
C ARG A 935 18.71 26.00 0.33
N GLY A 936 19.81 26.68 0.02
CA GLY A 936 20.58 27.46 0.99
C GLY A 936 21.30 26.58 2.04
N GLY A 937 22.03 27.23 2.95
CA GLY A 937 22.84 26.59 4.00
C GLY A 937 24.23 26.14 3.54
N VAL A 938 25.22 26.23 4.43
CA VAL A 938 26.47 25.44 4.30
C VAL A 938 26.03 24.00 4.51
N GLN A 939 25.86 23.25 3.42
CA GLN A 939 25.76 21.81 3.53
C GLN A 939 26.96 21.33 4.36
N PRO A 940 26.80 20.34 5.26
CA PRO A 940 27.92 19.77 5.98
C PRO A 940 29.03 19.55 4.94
N PRO A 941 30.28 19.97 5.20
CA PRO A 941 31.35 19.61 4.29
C PRO A 941 31.20 18.11 4.02
N ALA A 942 31.26 17.74 2.73
CA ALA A 942 31.26 16.33 2.37
C ALA A 942 32.19 15.62 3.36
N PRO A 943 31.79 14.48 3.95
CA PRO A 943 32.67 13.72 4.83
C PRO A 943 34.03 13.70 4.17
N PRO A 944 35.12 14.07 4.88
CA PRO A 944 36.42 14.23 4.24
C PRO A 944 36.69 13.01 3.38
N ALA A 945 37.17 13.23 2.15
CA ALA A 945 37.34 12.14 1.21
C ALA A 945 38.20 11.05 1.85
N ASN A 946 37.75 9.80 1.82
CA ASN A 946 38.57 8.68 2.28
C ASN A 946 39.76 8.53 1.31
N LEU A 947 40.93 9.00 1.72
CA LEU A 947 42.16 8.96 0.95
C LEU A 947 42.74 7.54 0.86
N ALA A 948 42.31 6.61 1.72
CA ALA A 948 42.77 5.23 1.70
C ALA A 948 42.44 4.53 0.38
N ALA A 949 41.29 4.81 -0.23
CA ALA A 949 40.86 4.19 -1.50
C ALA A 949 41.79 4.50 -2.69
N SER A 950 42.64 5.53 -2.57
CA SER A 950 43.64 5.90 -3.60
C SER A 950 45.03 5.35 -3.33
N ALA A 951 45.23 4.67 -2.19
CA ALA A 951 46.50 4.07 -1.81
C ALA A 951 46.66 2.66 -2.40
N THR A 952 47.90 2.24 -2.60
CA THR A 952 48.23 0.82 -2.80
C THR A 952 48.42 0.15 -1.44
N PRO A 953 47.61 -0.86 -1.07
CA PRO A 953 47.73 -1.55 0.19
C PRO A 953 48.86 -2.59 0.15
N SER A 954 49.56 -2.76 1.26
CA SER A 954 50.55 -3.82 1.49
C SER A 954 50.55 -4.24 2.96
N ALA A 955 51.09 -5.40 3.29
CA ALA A 955 51.05 -5.93 4.65
C ALA A 955 52.30 -6.75 4.99
N SER A 956 52.52 -6.98 6.28
CA SER A 956 53.57 -7.88 6.79
C SER A 956 53.37 -9.32 6.33
N TYR A 957 52.13 -9.78 6.34
CA TYR A 957 51.71 -11.10 5.90
C TYR A 957 50.23 -11.05 5.48
N THR A 958 49.79 -11.95 4.60
CA THR A 958 48.37 -12.14 4.24
C THR A 958 48.13 -13.63 4.04
N SER A 959 47.15 -14.20 4.73
CA SER A 959 46.76 -15.60 4.54
C SER A 959 46.37 -15.86 3.07
N SER A 960 46.65 -17.05 2.55
CA SER A 960 46.56 -17.31 1.10
C SER A 960 45.14 -17.27 0.52
N TRP A 961 44.11 -17.28 1.35
CA TRP A 961 42.70 -17.13 0.99
C TRP A 961 42.11 -15.76 1.36
N GLU A 962 42.96 -14.84 1.85
CA GLU A 962 42.59 -13.48 2.23
C GLU A 962 43.28 -12.48 1.32
N SER A 963 42.88 -11.21 1.41
CA SER A 963 43.37 -10.17 0.50
C SER A 963 43.73 -8.91 1.26
N VAL A 964 44.97 -8.45 1.08
CA VAL A 964 45.40 -7.15 1.59
C VAL A 964 44.63 -5.98 0.99
N ALA A 965 43.98 -6.19 -0.17
CA ALA A 965 43.12 -5.18 -0.78
C ALA A 965 41.88 -4.86 0.06
N ALA A 966 41.46 -5.77 0.95
CA ALA A 966 40.35 -5.52 1.86
C ALA A 966 40.62 -4.36 2.82
N VAL A 967 41.88 -4.03 3.07
CA VAL A 967 42.24 -2.91 3.97
C VAL A 967 41.74 -1.57 3.43
N ASN A 968 41.44 -1.43 2.14
CA ASN A 968 40.98 -0.17 1.55
C ASN A 968 40.03 -0.34 0.34
N ASP A 969 39.21 -1.39 0.31
CA ASP A 969 38.32 -1.68 -0.82
C ASP A 969 37.04 -0.81 -0.81
N GLY A 970 36.79 -0.08 0.27
CA GLY A 970 35.67 0.84 0.43
C GLY A 970 34.38 0.16 0.88
N ILE A 971 34.43 -1.11 1.28
CA ILE A 971 33.28 -1.86 1.78
C ILE A 971 33.17 -1.63 3.28
N ASP A 972 32.00 -1.14 3.72
CA ASP A 972 31.73 -0.95 5.14
C ASP A 972 31.41 -2.28 5.84
N PRO A 973 32.24 -2.74 6.81
CA PRO A 973 32.04 -4.05 7.43
C PRO A 973 30.82 -4.05 8.36
N PRO A 974 29.92 -5.04 8.27
CA PRO A 974 28.74 -5.15 9.11
C PRO A 974 29.08 -5.64 10.53
N SER A 975 30.20 -6.34 10.72
CA SER A 975 30.70 -6.84 12.01
C SER A 975 32.20 -7.17 11.91
N SER A 976 32.89 -7.35 13.03
CA SER A 976 34.30 -7.76 13.06
C SER A 976 34.51 -9.20 12.59
N ASN A 977 33.48 -10.04 12.64
CA ASN A 977 33.49 -11.40 12.09
C ASN A 977 32.80 -11.43 10.71
N ASP A 978 33.16 -10.50 9.82
CA ASP A 978 32.62 -10.46 8.46
C ASP A 978 33.16 -11.63 7.63
N THR A 979 32.27 -12.56 7.33
CA THR A 979 32.60 -13.74 6.51
C THR A 979 32.22 -13.60 5.05
N VAL A 980 31.59 -12.49 4.65
CA VAL A 980 30.99 -12.31 3.31
C VAL A 980 31.86 -11.44 2.42
N ASN A 981 32.42 -10.36 2.96
CA ASN A 981 33.27 -9.44 2.20
C ASN A 981 34.75 -9.87 2.25
N PRO A 982 35.58 -9.38 1.30
CA PRO A 982 37.02 -9.54 1.39
C PRO A 982 37.54 -9.07 2.75
N ARG A 983 38.57 -9.75 3.25
CA ARG A 983 39.19 -9.45 4.54
C ARG A 983 40.70 -9.62 4.47
N TRP A 984 41.41 -8.91 5.34
CA TRP A 984 42.84 -9.08 5.53
C TRP A 984 43.11 -9.63 6.93
N GLY A 985 43.75 -10.79 7.00
CA GLY A 985 44.19 -11.40 8.24
C GLY A 985 45.54 -12.09 8.09
N THR A 986 46.15 -12.39 9.23
CA THR A 986 47.54 -12.83 9.29
C THR A 986 47.74 -14.31 9.63
N TRP A 987 46.71 -15.15 9.66
CA TRP A 987 46.88 -16.55 10.08
C TRP A 987 47.87 -17.34 9.21
N PRO A 988 48.82 -18.11 9.80
CA PRO A 988 48.99 -18.39 11.23
C PRO A 988 49.98 -17.47 11.98
N GLU A 989 50.41 -16.37 11.38
CA GLU A 989 51.39 -15.44 11.98
C GLU A 989 50.81 -14.69 13.19
N THR A 990 51.44 -14.87 14.35
CA THR A 990 51.09 -14.23 15.61
C THR A 990 52.06 -13.09 15.96
N GLY A 991 51.78 -12.34 17.03
CA GLY A 991 52.63 -11.24 17.47
C GLY A 991 52.33 -9.92 16.75
N GLN A 992 53.37 -9.14 16.40
CA GLN A 992 53.19 -7.82 15.82
C GLN A 992 53.11 -7.87 14.29
N GLN A 993 52.01 -7.40 13.72
CA GLN A 993 51.73 -7.38 12.30
C GLN A 993 51.37 -5.96 11.83
N TRP A 994 51.45 -5.67 10.53
CA TRP A 994 51.09 -4.37 10.00
C TRP A 994 50.40 -4.45 8.64
N ALA A 995 49.48 -3.53 8.41
CA ALA A 995 48.95 -3.18 7.09
C ALA A 995 49.27 -1.72 6.78
N GLU A 996 49.65 -1.44 5.54
CA GLU A 996 50.16 -0.17 5.06
C GLU A 996 49.42 0.31 3.83
N LEU A 997 49.14 1.60 3.80
CA LEU A 997 48.64 2.36 2.67
C LEU A 997 49.79 3.20 2.11
N THR A 998 50.14 2.98 0.84
CA THR A 998 51.16 3.76 0.11
C THR A 998 50.54 4.61 -0.99
N TRP A 999 50.85 5.90 -1.02
CA TRP A 999 50.44 6.83 -2.07
C TRP A 999 51.61 7.21 -2.98
N PRO A 1000 51.36 7.48 -4.27
CA PRO A 1000 52.39 7.93 -5.21
C PRO A 1000 52.89 9.35 -4.90
N THR A 1001 52.10 10.17 -4.21
CA THR A 1001 52.44 11.51 -3.73
C THR A 1001 52.05 11.66 -2.27
N ALA A 1002 52.78 12.51 -1.54
CA ALA A 1002 52.53 12.71 -0.11
C ALA A 1002 51.12 13.27 0.13
N GLN A 1003 50.36 12.60 1.01
CA GLN A 1003 49.05 13.04 1.46
C GLN A 1003 49.20 13.72 2.83
N THR A 1004 48.42 14.77 3.09
CA THR A 1004 48.33 15.37 4.43
C THR A 1004 47.14 14.76 5.17
N LEU A 1005 47.41 14.05 6.26
CA LEU A 1005 46.46 13.19 6.96
C LEU A 1005 46.31 13.66 8.41
N ASN A 1006 45.11 13.60 8.99
CA ASN A 1006 44.89 13.97 10.40
C ASN A 1006 43.88 13.06 11.15
N LYS A 1007 43.25 12.12 10.45
CA LYS A 1007 42.31 11.16 11.05
C LYS A 1007 42.37 9.83 10.30
N ALA A 1008 42.26 8.73 11.02
CA ALA A 1008 41.99 7.42 10.45
C ALA A 1008 40.95 6.65 11.27
N GLU A 1009 40.26 5.73 10.62
CA GLU A 1009 39.27 4.82 11.19
C GLU A 1009 39.63 3.41 10.76
N VAL A 1010 39.71 2.48 11.71
CA VAL A 1010 40.14 1.11 11.44
C VAL A 1010 39.09 0.13 11.96
N TYR A 1011 38.70 -0.83 11.13
CA TYR A 1011 37.78 -1.89 11.50
C TYR A 1011 38.56 -3.20 11.64
N PHE A 1012 38.56 -3.79 12.84
CA PHE A 1012 39.30 -5.02 13.12
C PHE A 1012 38.55 -6.25 12.62
N PHE A 1013 39.31 -7.18 12.04
CA PHE A 1013 38.86 -8.52 11.73
C PHE A 1013 39.13 -9.44 12.92
N ASP A 1014 38.12 -10.19 13.33
CA ASP A 1014 38.12 -11.15 14.42
C ASP A 1014 37.13 -12.26 14.02
N ASP A 1015 37.65 -13.47 13.76
CA ASP A 1015 36.85 -14.63 13.34
C ASP A 1015 36.38 -15.51 14.52
N ASP A 1016 36.58 -15.04 15.75
CA ASP A 1016 36.37 -15.76 17.00
C ASP A 1016 37.17 -17.08 17.09
N ASP A 1017 38.23 -17.24 16.27
CA ASP A 1017 39.07 -18.44 16.21
C ASP A 1017 40.56 -18.09 15.98
N GLY A 1018 41.09 -18.30 14.77
CA GLY A 1018 42.51 -18.15 14.46
C GLY A 1018 42.98 -16.69 14.43
N ILE A 1019 42.06 -15.75 14.26
CA ILE A 1019 42.29 -14.30 14.19
C ILE A 1019 41.37 -13.62 15.22
N ASP A 1020 41.96 -12.85 16.13
CA ASP A 1020 41.25 -12.18 17.22
C ASP A 1020 41.58 -10.69 17.24
N MET A 1021 40.84 -9.90 18.02
CA MET A 1021 41.15 -8.51 18.28
C MET A 1021 42.61 -8.35 18.74
N PRO A 1022 43.33 -7.33 18.26
CA PRO A 1022 44.68 -7.07 18.74
C PRO A 1022 44.68 -6.75 20.24
N ALA A 1023 45.76 -7.01 20.95
CA ALA A 1023 45.96 -6.53 22.32
C ALA A 1023 46.20 -5.01 22.36
N SER A 1024 46.80 -4.46 21.31
CA SER A 1024 46.92 -3.02 21.10
C SER A 1024 47.19 -2.71 19.64
N TRP A 1025 46.95 -1.47 19.22
CA TRP A 1025 47.30 -1.01 17.89
C TRP A 1025 47.72 0.45 17.90
N LYS A 1026 48.44 0.87 16.85
CA LYS A 1026 48.77 2.28 16.61
C LYS A 1026 48.99 2.60 15.14
N LEU A 1027 48.89 3.88 14.80
CA LEU A 1027 49.22 4.40 13.48
C LEU A 1027 50.65 4.91 13.45
N GLN A 1028 51.39 4.55 12.40
CA GLN A 1028 52.73 5.05 12.14
C GLN A 1028 52.83 5.59 10.72
N TYR A 1029 53.51 6.72 10.55
CA TYR A 1029 53.79 7.29 9.25
C TYR A 1029 55.27 7.18 8.90
N TRP A 1030 55.56 7.16 7.60
CA TRP A 1030 56.94 7.20 7.11
C TRP A 1030 57.46 8.64 7.09
N ASN A 1031 58.47 8.95 7.90
CA ASN A 1031 59.05 10.30 7.95
C ASN A 1031 60.13 10.55 6.87
N GLY A 1032 60.31 9.62 5.93
CA GLY A 1032 61.39 9.65 4.94
C GLY A 1032 62.54 8.69 5.24
N SER A 1033 62.70 8.26 6.50
CA SER A 1033 63.81 7.40 6.95
C SER A 1033 63.39 6.23 7.86
N ALA A 1034 62.31 6.39 8.62
CA ALA A 1034 61.78 5.38 9.52
C ALA A 1034 60.26 5.55 9.69
N TYR A 1035 59.60 4.47 10.16
CA TYR A 1035 58.24 4.57 10.68
C TYR A 1035 58.27 5.13 12.10
N VAL A 1036 57.52 6.21 12.30
CA VAL A 1036 57.35 6.87 13.60
C VAL A 1036 55.86 6.99 13.89
N ASP A 1037 55.50 6.97 15.18
CA ASP A 1037 54.11 7.10 15.61
C ASP A 1037 53.54 8.45 15.16
N VAL A 1038 52.27 8.48 14.75
CA VAL A 1038 51.64 9.74 14.36
C VAL A 1038 51.59 10.72 15.55
N PRO A 1039 51.99 11.99 15.37
CA PRO A 1039 52.09 12.94 16.47
C PRO A 1039 50.71 13.34 17.01
N GLY A 1040 50.57 13.42 18.34
CA GLY A 1040 49.35 13.93 18.98
C GLY A 1040 48.10 13.06 18.78
N ALA A 1041 48.25 11.74 18.71
CA ALA A 1041 47.11 10.82 18.59
C ALA A 1041 46.12 10.94 19.77
N SER A 1042 44.81 10.95 19.48
CA SER A 1042 43.73 11.06 20.47
C SER A 1042 43.50 9.82 21.34
N GLY A 1043 44.33 8.79 21.19
CA GLY A 1043 44.15 7.46 21.76
C GLY A 1043 43.69 6.44 20.71
N TYR A 1044 43.92 5.15 20.99
CA TYR A 1044 43.65 4.03 20.08
C TYR A 1044 42.55 3.13 20.66
N PRO A 1045 41.26 3.40 20.38
CA PRO A 1045 40.16 2.59 20.89
C PRO A 1045 40.21 1.18 20.30
N LEU A 1046 39.74 0.20 21.07
CA LEU A 1046 39.83 -1.22 20.72
C LEU A 1046 38.47 -1.87 21.01
N VAL A 1047 37.52 -1.58 20.15
CA VAL A 1047 36.12 -2.00 20.27
C VAL A 1047 35.74 -2.84 19.06
N LYS A 1048 35.19 -4.03 19.31
CA LYS A 1048 34.70 -4.96 18.29
C LYS A 1048 33.43 -4.42 17.60
N ASN A 1049 33.18 -4.83 16.36
CA ASN A 1049 31.98 -4.51 15.56
C ASN A 1049 31.76 -3.01 15.28
N GLN A 1050 32.82 -2.23 15.16
CA GLN A 1050 32.76 -0.83 14.76
C GLN A 1050 34.10 -0.31 14.26
N TYR A 1051 34.08 0.85 13.60
CA TYR A 1051 35.29 1.61 13.33
C TYR A 1051 35.88 2.18 14.61
N ASN A 1052 37.20 2.03 14.75
CA ASN A 1052 38.00 2.58 15.82
C ASN A 1052 38.72 3.82 15.27
N ALA A 1053 38.20 5.00 15.64
CA ALA A 1053 38.65 6.29 15.11
C ALA A 1053 39.80 6.88 15.93
N VAL A 1054 40.80 7.42 15.24
CA VAL A 1054 41.97 8.11 15.80
C VAL A 1054 42.16 9.42 15.07
N THR A 1055 42.23 10.52 15.81
CA THR A 1055 42.67 11.83 15.28
C THR A 1055 44.11 12.08 15.71
N PHE A 1056 44.88 12.80 14.90
CA PHE A 1056 46.28 13.12 15.16
C PHE A 1056 46.66 14.45 14.51
N THR A 1057 47.80 15.01 14.90
CA THR A 1057 48.31 16.26 14.31
C THR A 1057 48.57 16.06 12.82
N ALA A 1058 48.09 16.99 11.98
CA ALA A 1058 48.18 16.86 10.52
C ALA A 1058 49.61 16.53 10.07
N THR A 1059 49.75 15.40 9.38
CA THR A 1059 51.04 14.80 9.03
C THR A 1059 51.08 14.54 7.53
N SER A 1060 52.10 15.06 6.85
CA SER A 1060 52.33 14.80 5.43
C SER A 1060 53.21 13.57 5.25
N THR A 1061 52.72 12.55 4.52
CA THR A 1061 53.42 11.29 4.32
C THR A 1061 53.01 10.61 3.01
N THR A 1062 53.90 9.83 2.41
CA THR A 1062 53.55 8.90 1.32
C THR A 1062 53.12 7.53 1.82
N ARG A 1063 53.28 7.24 3.12
CA ARG A 1063 52.94 5.93 3.70
C ARG A 1063 52.38 6.07 5.11
N LEU A 1064 51.28 5.37 5.37
CA LEU A 1064 50.68 5.24 6.68
C LEU A 1064 50.42 3.77 6.94
N ARG A 1065 50.85 3.25 8.09
CA ARG A 1065 50.58 1.86 8.47
C ARG A 1065 49.84 1.77 9.80
N VAL A 1066 48.94 0.80 9.86
CA VAL A 1066 48.31 0.30 11.08
C VAL A 1066 49.20 -0.81 11.63
N LEU A 1067 49.80 -0.58 12.79
CA LEU A 1067 50.60 -1.57 13.51
C LEU A 1067 49.71 -2.25 14.55
N LEU A 1068 49.49 -3.55 14.40
CA LEU A 1068 48.67 -4.38 15.28
C LEU A 1068 49.60 -5.26 16.14
N THR A 1069 49.33 -5.35 17.44
CA THR A 1069 50.02 -6.29 18.33
C THR A 1069 49.01 -7.32 18.81
N GLY A 1070 49.17 -8.59 18.41
CA GLY A 1070 48.32 -9.70 18.86
C GLY A 1070 48.46 -10.00 20.36
N ASN A 1071 47.53 -10.80 20.89
CA ASN A 1071 47.47 -11.20 22.32
C ASN A 1071 48.53 -12.25 22.74
N GLY A 1072 49.39 -12.68 21.80
CA GLY A 1072 50.43 -13.68 22.00
C GLY A 1072 50.06 -15.09 21.55
N THR A 1073 48.78 -15.36 21.28
CA THR A 1073 48.28 -16.67 20.84
C THR A 1073 47.51 -16.64 19.51
N ASN A 1074 46.84 -15.53 19.19
CA ASN A 1074 46.01 -15.39 17.99
C ASN A 1074 46.68 -14.48 16.95
N SER A 1075 46.29 -14.68 15.69
CA SER A 1075 46.64 -13.78 14.58
C SER A 1075 45.75 -12.54 14.63
N VAL A 1076 46.05 -11.53 13.81
CA VAL A 1076 45.29 -10.26 13.78
C VAL A 1076 44.87 -9.92 12.35
N GLY A 1077 43.89 -9.04 12.19
CA GLY A 1077 43.45 -8.62 10.87
C GLY A 1077 42.64 -7.33 10.87
N LEU A 1078 42.37 -6.83 9.66
CA LEU A 1078 41.51 -5.67 9.39
C LEU A 1078 40.49 -6.03 8.31
N LEU A 1079 39.32 -5.41 8.44
CA LEU A 1079 38.27 -5.46 7.43
C LEU A 1079 38.24 -4.21 6.56
N GLU A 1080 38.61 -3.05 7.10
CA GLU A 1080 38.65 -1.78 6.36
C GLU A 1080 39.47 -0.75 7.15
N ALA A 1081 40.16 0.15 6.43
CA ALA A 1081 40.87 1.29 7.00
C ALA A 1081 40.59 2.54 6.19
N LYS A 1082 39.93 3.53 6.81
CA LYS A 1082 39.65 4.83 6.21
C LYS A 1082 40.62 5.87 6.73
N VAL A 1083 41.10 6.75 5.86
CA VAL A 1083 42.06 7.80 6.23
C VAL A 1083 41.64 9.13 5.61
N TYR A 1084 41.76 10.19 6.39
CA TYR A 1084 41.20 11.50 6.08
C TYR A 1084 42.26 12.60 6.23
N GLY A 1085 42.13 13.62 5.37
CA GLY A 1085 42.87 14.88 5.50
C GLY A 1085 42.13 15.93 6.36
N PRO A 1086 42.84 17.00 6.76
CA PRO A 1086 42.33 18.07 7.61
C PRO A 1086 41.22 18.93 7.01
#